data_AF-A0A7J6EDB6-F1
#
_entry.id   AF-A0A7J6EDB6-F1
#
_cell.length_a   1.000
_cell.length_b   1.000
_cell.length_c   1.000
_cell.angle_alpha   90.00
_cell.angle_beta   90.00
_cell.angle_gamma   90.00
#
_symmetry.space_group_name_H-M   'P 1'
#
loop_
_entity.id
_entity.type
_entity.pdbx_description
1 polymer ?
#
loop_
_entity_poly.entity_id
_entity_poly.type
_entity_poly.pdbx_seq_one_letter_code
_entity_poly.pdbx_strand_id
1 'polypeptide(L)'
;MGDLTKSCVLMVCFLIVLISMELGVEGQGQGGGYKKEKRPVDWAATTNYDVLTPLASGRERAFCKARGKCTSKTLTCPAQCPERKPKKNKKNKGCYIDCSSKCEVTCKFRRPNCNGYGSLCYDPRFVGGDGVMFYFHGAKGGNFAIVSDENLQINAHFIGTRPQGRTRDFTWVQALSVMFDTHTLVIGAKRVPLWRDDVDALTVSWDGESIQIPTDGEAEWRTDSSLTKRQVVLERTDDYNSVRVTVTGLVQMDIRVKPIGKEENRVHNYQIPEGDSFAHLETQFKFLDLSDSVEGILGKTYRPGYVSPVKIGVPMPMMGGEDKYQTTSLYSTLCETQPIKSPPGYAASTHYDVLTPLGSGRERALCQARGKCNKKTLTCPEECPTRKPKNNKKKKGCYVDCSSKCEVTCKFRRPNCNGYGSLCYDPRFVGGDGVMFYFHGAKDGNFAIVSDENLHINAHFIGTRPQGRTRDFTWVQALSVMFDTHTLVIGAKRVSQWNDGVDALTVSWDGESIQIPTNGEAEWRADSSLSKRQVVLERTDDYNSVRVTVAGLVQMDIKVKPIGKEENKIHNYQIPKGDSFAHLETQFKFLDLSDSVEGVLGKTYRPGYVSPVKIGVPMPMMGGEDKYKTTSLYSPLFRRPNCNGYGSLCYDPRFVGGDGVMFYFHGAKGGNFAIVSDENLQINAHFIGTRPQGRTRDFTWVQALSVMFDTHTLVIGAKRVAQWNDNIDALTVSWDGESIQIPTEGEAEWRADSSLTKRQVVLERTDDYNSVRVTVAGLVQMDIKVKPIGKKENIVHNYQIPNGDSFAHLETQFKFFNLSDSVEGVLGQTYRPGYVSPVKVGVPMPMMGGEDKYQTTSLYSPLCKFCRFQRPSMFEEVAKF
;
A
#
# COMPACT_ATOMS: atom_id res chain seq x y z
N MET A 1 -11.77 56.59 45.93
CA MET A 1 -13.03 57.15 46.45
C MET A 1 -14.07 56.08 46.24
N GLY A 2 -14.75 55.52 47.22
CA GLY A 2 -14.90 55.82 48.64
C GLY A 2 -16.02 54.90 49.06
N ASP A 3 -15.68 54.00 49.98
CA ASP A 3 -16.43 52.83 50.39
C ASP A 3 -17.44 53.21 51.51
N LEU A 4 -18.26 52.23 51.92
CA LEU A 4 -19.13 52.17 53.12
C LEU A 4 -20.57 52.73 53.06
N THR A 5 -21.54 51.83 53.24
CA THR A 5 -22.17 51.56 54.56
C THR A 5 -22.72 50.12 54.59
N LYS A 6 -22.20 49.22 55.47
CA LYS A 6 -22.77 48.74 56.77
C LYS A 6 -24.15 48.06 56.68
N SER A 7 -24.50 46.97 57.39
CA SER A 7 -23.81 45.88 58.11
C SER A 7 -24.91 44.85 58.53
N CYS A 8 -24.57 43.56 58.60
CA CYS A 8 -25.00 42.47 59.53
C CYS A 8 -26.51 42.26 59.91
N VAL A 9 -27.11 41.07 60.17
CA VAL A 9 -26.78 39.63 60.34
C VAL A 9 -28.14 38.90 60.47
N LEU A 10 -28.33 37.70 59.85
CA LEU A 10 -28.88 36.44 60.45
C LEU A 10 -29.39 35.41 59.40
N MET A 11 -28.60 34.35 59.26
CA MET A 11 -28.92 32.91 59.13
C MET A 11 -30.17 32.34 58.40
N VAL A 12 -29.85 31.46 57.43
CA VAL A 12 -30.33 30.05 57.21
C VAL A 12 -31.41 29.76 56.14
N CYS A 13 -30.91 29.19 55.03
CA CYS A 13 -31.35 28.03 54.23
C CYS A 13 -32.69 27.95 53.44
N PHE A 14 -32.50 27.72 52.12
CA PHE A 14 -33.18 26.77 51.20
C PHE A 14 -34.70 26.84 50.95
N LEU A 15 -35.13 27.05 49.68
CA LEU A 15 -35.74 26.04 48.78
C LEU A 15 -36.37 26.64 47.47
N ILE A 16 -35.91 26.13 46.32
CA ILE A 16 -36.65 25.59 45.13
C ILE A 16 -37.77 26.39 44.42
N VAL A 17 -37.45 26.80 43.17
CA VAL A 17 -38.09 26.57 41.84
C VAL A 17 -39.62 26.47 41.71
N LEU A 18 -40.20 27.32 40.85
CA LEU A 18 -41.40 27.03 40.04
C LEU A 18 -41.25 27.54 38.58
N ILE A 19 -41.42 26.60 37.64
CA ILE A 19 -42.22 26.60 36.39
C ILE A 19 -42.10 27.79 35.41
N SER A 20 -41.88 27.47 34.12
CA SER A 20 -42.51 28.19 32.99
C SER A 20 -42.64 27.27 31.77
N MET A 21 -43.87 27.13 31.26
CA MET A 21 -44.19 26.58 29.93
C MET A 21 -44.35 27.72 28.92
N GLU A 22 -43.82 27.46 27.73
CA GLU A 22 -44.24 27.84 26.36
C GLU A 22 -44.78 29.25 26.05
N LEU A 23 -44.24 29.83 24.97
CA LEU A 23 -44.98 30.10 23.73
C LEU A 23 -43.97 30.40 22.60
N GLY A 24 -44.22 29.83 21.42
CA GLY A 24 -43.40 29.98 20.22
C GLY A 24 -43.86 31.11 19.29
N VAL A 25 -42.96 31.56 18.42
CA VAL A 25 -43.26 32.34 17.20
C VAL A 25 -42.20 32.00 16.12
N GLU A 26 -42.66 31.77 14.89
CA GLU A 26 -41.85 31.59 13.67
C GLU A 26 -41.28 32.92 13.17
N GLY A 27 -40.09 32.88 12.55
CA GLY A 27 -39.53 33.98 11.76
C GLY A 27 -38.43 33.52 10.82
N GLN A 28 -38.61 33.78 9.51
CA GLN A 28 -37.60 33.62 8.46
C GLN A 28 -36.44 34.62 8.65
N GLY A 29 -35.20 34.21 8.33
CA GLY A 29 -34.06 35.13 8.26
C GLY A 29 -32.73 34.45 7.93
N GLN A 30 -32.02 35.00 6.94
CA GLN A 30 -30.74 34.57 6.37
C GLN A 30 -29.55 34.65 7.36
N GLY A 31 -28.54 33.81 7.10
CA GLY A 31 -27.11 34.13 7.32
C GLY A 31 -26.56 34.03 8.75
N GLY A 32 -25.59 33.15 8.96
CA GLY A 32 -24.74 33.20 10.16
C GLY A 32 -24.03 31.89 10.45
N GLY A 33 -22.76 31.79 10.04
CA GLY A 33 -21.89 30.69 10.42
C GLY A 33 -21.65 30.68 11.93
N TYR A 34 -22.17 29.65 12.60
CA TYR A 34 -21.76 29.31 13.97
C TYR A 34 -20.95 28.02 13.93
N LYS A 35 -19.65 28.13 14.21
CA LYS A 35 -18.81 26.99 14.58
C LYS A 35 -19.45 26.32 15.81
N LYS A 36 -20.02 25.13 15.63
CA LYS A 36 -20.40 24.27 16.75
C LYS A 36 -19.12 23.84 17.47
N GLU A 37 -18.90 24.36 18.66
CA GLU A 37 -17.95 23.78 19.62
C GLU A 37 -18.28 22.28 19.81
N LYS A 38 -17.25 21.44 19.67
CA LYS A 38 -17.34 20.00 19.94
C LYS A 38 -17.68 19.79 21.42
N ARG A 39 -18.81 19.15 21.69
CA ARG A 39 -19.24 18.80 23.06
C ARG A 39 -18.38 17.65 23.62
N PRO A 40 -18.03 17.62 24.92
CA PRO A 40 -17.17 16.57 25.52
C PRO A 40 -17.78 15.16 25.55
N VAL A 41 -16.90 14.17 25.59
CA VAL A 41 -17.06 12.71 25.35
C VAL A 41 -17.94 11.95 26.37
N ASP A 42 -18.48 12.59 27.41
CA ASP A 42 -19.34 11.93 28.42
C ASP A 42 -20.81 11.74 28.00
N TRP A 43 -21.13 12.00 26.73
CA TRP A 43 -22.50 11.98 26.24
C TRP A 43 -22.95 10.55 25.88
N ALA A 44 -23.97 10.05 26.59
CA ALA A 44 -24.75 8.84 26.24
C ALA A 44 -24.07 7.45 26.32
N ALA A 45 -23.07 7.24 27.18
CA ALA A 45 -22.59 5.87 27.45
C ALA A 45 -23.68 5.03 28.15
N THR A 46 -24.29 4.08 27.42
CA THR A 46 -25.34 3.14 27.91
C THR A 46 -24.96 2.41 29.20
N THR A 47 -23.65 2.26 29.49
CA THR A 47 -23.09 1.50 30.62
C THR A 47 -22.54 2.38 31.74
N ASN A 48 -22.78 3.70 31.72
CA ASN A 48 -22.36 4.58 32.81
C ASN A 48 -23.37 4.50 33.98
N TYR A 49 -23.14 3.54 34.87
CA TYR A 49 -23.93 3.29 36.08
C TYR A 49 -23.10 2.62 37.17
N ASP A 50 -23.54 2.76 38.43
CA ASP A 50 -23.01 1.99 39.56
C ASP A 50 -23.87 0.76 39.80
N VAL A 51 -23.23 -0.39 40.02
CA VAL A 51 -23.95 -1.60 40.45
C VAL A 51 -24.35 -1.44 41.90
N LEU A 52 -25.65 -1.65 42.19
CA LEU A 52 -26.20 -1.61 43.53
C LEU A 52 -26.38 -3.03 44.08
N THR A 53 -26.56 -3.12 45.39
CA THR A 53 -26.93 -4.38 46.04
C THR A 53 -28.21 -4.96 45.41
N PRO A 54 -28.21 -6.25 45.03
CA PRO A 54 -29.38 -6.92 44.48
C PRO A 54 -30.60 -6.84 45.43
N LEU A 55 -31.80 -6.96 44.87
CA LEU A 55 -33.01 -7.19 45.67
C LEU A 55 -32.93 -8.53 46.40
N ALA A 56 -33.72 -8.71 47.46
CA ALA A 56 -33.86 -10.00 48.15
C ALA A 56 -34.27 -11.15 47.20
N SER A 57 -34.92 -10.83 46.08
CA SER A 57 -35.24 -11.78 45.01
C SER A 57 -34.04 -12.15 44.11
N GLY A 58 -32.82 -11.72 44.43
CA GLY A 58 -31.60 -11.92 43.62
C GLY A 58 -31.49 -11.03 42.37
N ARG A 59 -32.45 -10.12 42.15
CA ARG A 59 -32.48 -9.25 40.95
C ARG A 59 -31.46 -8.12 41.09
N GLU A 60 -30.46 -8.10 40.22
CA GLU A 60 -29.44 -7.06 40.18
C GLU A 60 -30.03 -5.70 39.80
N ARG A 61 -29.39 -4.63 40.29
CA ARG A 61 -29.83 -3.26 40.08
C ARG A 61 -28.63 -2.37 39.80
N ALA A 62 -28.83 -1.31 39.02
CA ALA A 62 -27.80 -0.32 38.79
C ALA A 62 -28.35 1.10 38.82
N PHE A 63 -27.57 2.02 39.37
CA PHE A 63 -27.85 3.45 39.43
C PHE A 63 -27.21 4.17 38.25
N CYS A 64 -28.03 4.70 37.34
CA CYS A 64 -27.58 5.36 36.12
C CYS A 64 -26.93 6.72 36.39
N LYS A 65 -25.70 6.89 35.92
CA LYS A 65 -24.91 8.14 35.97
C LYS A 65 -24.92 8.92 34.66
N ALA A 66 -25.25 8.27 33.55
CA ALA A 66 -25.30 8.90 32.23
C ALA A 66 -26.28 10.10 32.20
N ARG A 67 -25.86 11.22 31.60
CA ARG A 67 -26.72 12.40 31.35
C ARG A 67 -27.77 12.09 30.26
N GLY A 68 -29.05 12.31 30.54
CA GLY A 68 -30.19 12.02 29.64
C GLY A 68 -31.47 11.61 30.39
N LYS A 69 -32.45 11.01 29.69
CA LYS A 69 -33.73 10.58 30.28
C LYS A 69 -33.60 9.55 31.42
N CYS A 70 -32.42 8.92 31.54
CA CYS A 70 -32.13 7.92 32.56
C CYS A 70 -31.25 8.40 33.71
N THR A 71 -30.86 9.68 33.75
CA THR A 71 -29.97 10.20 34.80
C THR A 71 -30.57 9.99 36.18
N SER A 72 -29.74 9.47 37.10
CA SER A 72 -30.10 9.23 38.50
C SER A 72 -31.26 8.26 38.70
N LYS A 73 -31.57 7.41 37.71
CA LYS A 73 -32.56 6.33 37.85
C LYS A 73 -31.89 5.03 38.25
N THR A 74 -32.56 4.29 39.13
CA THR A 74 -32.20 2.90 39.42
C THR A 74 -32.96 1.97 38.50
N LEU A 75 -32.24 1.28 37.63
CA LEU A 75 -32.78 0.24 36.76
C LEU A 75 -32.58 -1.14 37.41
N THR A 76 -33.62 -1.98 37.35
CA THR A 76 -33.64 -3.30 37.99
C THR A 76 -33.79 -4.39 36.95
N CYS A 77 -32.93 -5.40 37.00
CA CYS A 77 -33.00 -6.58 36.16
C CYS A 77 -34.35 -7.29 36.31
N PRO A 78 -35.00 -7.72 35.22
CA PRO A 78 -36.31 -8.34 35.30
C PRO A 78 -36.19 -9.80 35.78
N ALA A 79 -37.27 -10.37 36.30
CA ALA A 79 -37.23 -11.67 37.00
C ALA A 79 -36.77 -12.83 36.09
N GLN A 80 -37.03 -12.75 34.78
CA GLN A 80 -36.61 -13.75 33.79
C GLN A 80 -35.12 -13.69 33.42
N CYS A 81 -34.39 -12.65 33.84
CA CYS A 81 -32.94 -12.58 33.81
C CYS A 81 -32.44 -11.75 35.00
N PRO A 82 -32.44 -12.30 36.22
CA PRO A 82 -32.17 -11.53 37.43
C PRO A 82 -30.72 -11.03 37.51
N GLU A 83 -29.80 -11.70 36.81
CA GLU A 83 -28.37 -11.42 36.80
C GLU A 83 -27.92 -10.81 35.47
N ARG A 84 -27.01 -9.84 35.50
CA ARG A 84 -26.35 -9.31 34.30
C ARG A 84 -25.38 -10.32 33.70
N LYS A 85 -24.76 -11.16 34.54
CA LYS A 85 -23.70 -12.11 34.17
C LYS A 85 -24.02 -13.54 34.64
N PRO A 86 -25.01 -14.23 34.03
CA PRO A 86 -25.37 -15.58 34.47
C PRO A 86 -24.32 -16.63 34.07
N LYS A 87 -24.02 -17.57 34.98
CA LYS A 87 -23.04 -18.69 34.83
C LYS A 87 -23.20 -19.55 33.57
N LYS A 88 -24.42 -19.67 33.02
CA LYS A 88 -24.74 -20.51 31.85
C LYS A 88 -25.30 -19.68 30.71
N ASN A 89 -24.55 -18.69 30.25
CA ASN A 89 -25.02 -17.73 29.26
C ASN A 89 -25.27 -18.33 27.85
N LYS A 90 -24.95 -19.62 27.61
CA LYS A 90 -25.48 -20.42 26.46
C LYS A 90 -26.98 -20.71 26.57
N LYS A 91 -27.51 -20.81 27.79
CA LYS A 91 -28.89 -21.23 28.09
C LYS A 91 -29.71 -20.14 28.77
N ASN A 92 -29.06 -19.26 29.54
CA ASN A 92 -29.71 -18.21 30.32
C ASN A 92 -29.39 -16.84 29.72
N LYS A 93 -30.40 -15.97 29.59
CA LYS A 93 -30.19 -14.58 29.16
C LYS A 93 -29.60 -13.77 30.31
N GLY A 94 -28.66 -12.89 29.99
CA GLY A 94 -28.19 -11.86 30.91
C GLY A 94 -29.05 -10.61 30.85
N CYS A 95 -29.14 -9.92 31.97
CA CYS A 95 -29.71 -8.59 32.06
C CYS A 95 -28.81 -7.54 31.41
N TYR A 96 -29.36 -6.77 30.47
CA TYR A 96 -28.72 -5.61 29.87
C TYR A 96 -29.43 -4.34 30.35
N ILE A 97 -28.72 -3.58 31.17
CA ILE A 97 -29.17 -2.28 31.66
C ILE A 97 -28.66 -1.20 30.70
N ASP A 98 -29.56 -0.46 30.08
CA ASP A 98 -29.26 0.65 29.18
C ASP A 98 -29.60 1.99 29.85
N CYS A 99 -28.58 2.67 30.37
CA CYS A 99 -28.71 3.99 30.98
C CYS A 99 -28.65 5.15 29.97
N SER A 100 -28.66 4.88 28.66
CA SER A 100 -28.78 5.94 27.66
C SER A 100 -30.16 6.58 27.66
N SER A 101 -30.46 7.39 26.63
CA SER A 101 -31.78 7.99 26.45
C SER A 101 -32.92 6.98 26.33
N LYS A 102 -32.64 5.71 25.98
CA LYS A 102 -33.64 4.61 25.97
C LYS A 102 -34.13 4.24 27.37
N CYS A 103 -33.24 4.29 28.37
CA CYS A 103 -33.55 4.03 29.78
C CYS A 103 -34.35 2.75 30.03
N GLU A 104 -33.86 1.62 29.55
CA GLU A 104 -34.56 0.34 29.60
C GLU A 104 -33.69 -0.80 30.11
N VAL A 105 -34.35 -1.89 30.51
CA VAL A 105 -33.69 -3.14 30.87
C VAL A 105 -34.23 -4.26 30.00
N THR A 106 -33.32 -4.97 29.33
CA THR A 106 -33.66 -6.05 28.41
C THR A 106 -32.94 -7.34 28.78
N CYS A 107 -33.56 -8.49 28.52
CA CYS A 107 -32.91 -9.79 28.65
C CYS A 107 -32.37 -10.23 27.29
N LYS A 108 -31.05 -10.43 27.21
CA LYS A 108 -30.41 -10.92 25.99
C LYS A 108 -29.28 -11.90 26.29
N PHE A 109 -29.03 -12.81 25.36
CA PHE A 109 -27.81 -13.62 25.42
C PHE A 109 -26.60 -12.71 25.25
N ARG A 110 -25.54 -12.90 26.05
CA ARG A 110 -24.31 -12.09 25.91
C ARG A 110 -23.45 -12.70 24.81
N ARG A 111 -23.90 -12.54 23.57
CA ARG A 111 -23.28 -13.03 22.33
C ARG A 111 -23.31 -11.91 21.28
N PRO A 112 -22.43 -11.95 20.26
CA PRO A 112 -22.52 -11.01 19.15
C PRO A 112 -23.93 -11.03 18.54
N ASN A 113 -24.55 -9.85 18.39
CA ASN A 113 -25.78 -9.72 17.61
C ASN A 113 -25.41 -9.47 16.14
N CYS A 114 -25.45 -10.52 15.32
CA CYS A 114 -25.09 -10.48 13.90
C CYS A 114 -26.04 -9.68 12.99
N ASN A 115 -27.08 -9.06 13.55
CA ASN A 115 -27.95 -8.11 12.86
C ASN A 115 -27.91 -6.70 13.47
N GLY A 116 -27.09 -6.49 14.51
CA GLY A 116 -26.94 -5.18 15.17
C GLY A 116 -25.87 -4.32 14.50
N TYR A 117 -25.93 -3.01 14.75
CA TYR A 117 -24.87 -2.08 14.36
C TYR A 117 -23.49 -2.58 14.77
N GLY A 118 -22.53 -2.43 13.86
CA GLY A 118 -21.15 -2.87 14.05
C GLY A 118 -20.95 -4.38 14.02
N SER A 119 -21.92 -5.17 13.54
CA SER A 119 -21.73 -6.62 13.42
C SER A 119 -20.85 -6.98 12.24
N LEU A 120 -20.00 -7.99 12.42
CA LEU A 120 -19.15 -8.67 11.46
C LEU A 120 -19.30 -10.18 11.67
N CYS A 121 -20.18 -10.83 10.90
CA CYS A 121 -20.53 -12.23 11.06
C CYS A 121 -20.69 -12.90 9.69
N TYR A 122 -20.78 -14.24 9.65
CA TYR A 122 -20.98 -15.00 8.40
C TYR A 122 -19.82 -14.74 7.40
N ASP A 123 -20.11 -14.75 6.09
CA ASP A 123 -19.11 -14.73 5.00
C ASP A 123 -18.86 -13.32 4.42
N PRO A 124 -17.92 -12.57 4.99
CA PRO A 124 -18.26 -11.71 6.12
C PRO A 124 -19.29 -10.65 5.71
N ARG A 125 -20.43 -10.75 6.38
CA ARG A 125 -21.52 -9.78 6.38
C ARG A 125 -21.30 -8.76 7.49
N PHE A 126 -21.35 -7.50 7.11
CA PHE A 126 -21.25 -6.33 7.97
C PHE A 126 -22.61 -5.65 8.16
N VAL A 127 -22.78 -4.97 9.29
CA VAL A 127 -23.83 -3.96 9.49
C VAL A 127 -23.15 -2.67 9.94
N GLY A 128 -23.20 -1.64 9.09
CA GLY A 128 -22.57 -0.34 9.31
C GLY A 128 -23.14 0.44 10.50
N GLY A 129 -22.45 1.52 10.89
CA GLY A 129 -22.94 2.50 11.86
C GLY A 129 -24.20 3.24 11.39
N ASP A 130 -24.39 3.33 10.08
CA ASP A 130 -25.61 3.78 9.39
C ASP A 130 -26.75 2.75 9.43
N GLY A 131 -26.49 1.53 9.88
CA GLY A 131 -27.45 0.42 9.94
C GLY A 131 -27.61 -0.32 8.63
N VAL A 132 -26.85 0.03 7.59
CA VAL A 132 -26.89 -0.63 6.30
C VAL A 132 -26.09 -1.92 6.37
N MET A 133 -26.72 -3.01 5.91
CA MET A 133 -26.09 -4.31 5.78
C MET A 133 -25.32 -4.40 4.46
N PHE A 134 -24.10 -4.93 4.50
CA PHE A 134 -23.29 -5.17 3.31
C PHE A 134 -22.33 -6.35 3.48
N TYR A 135 -21.81 -6.84 2.37
CA TYR A 135 -20.80 -7.88 2.30
C TYR A 135 -19.47 -7.29 1.85
N PHE A 136 -18.37 -7.73 2.44
CA PHE A 136 -17.02 -7.38 1.99
C PHE A 136 -16.22 -8.66 1.82
N HIS A 137 -15.87 -9.00 0.59
CA HIS A 137 -15.08 -10.20 0.30
C HIS A 137 -13.65 -9.76 0.02
N GLY A 138 -12.81 -9.76 1.04
CA GLY A 138 -11.37 -9.59 0.86
C GLY A 138 -10.73 -10.90 0.37
N ALA A 139 -9.52 -10.83 -0.17
CA ALA A 139 -8.77 -12.01 -0.58
C ALA A 139 -8.54 -12.96 0.61
N LYS A 140 -8.69 -14.27 0.37
CA LYS A 140 -8.26 -15.30 1.31
C LYS A 140 -6.79 -15.09 1.69
N GLY A 141 -6.51 -15.08 2.98
CA GLY A 141 -5.17 -14.86 3.55
C GLY A 141 -4.79 -13.38 3.66
N GLY A 142 -5.64 -12.46 3.19
CA GLY A 142 -5.43 -11.03 3.31
C GLY A 142 -5.70 -10.49 4.72
N ASN A 143 -5.20 -9.28 4.98
CA ASN A 143 -5.48 -8.53 6.19
C ASN A 143 -6.12 -7.20 5.81
N PHE A 144 -7.21 -6.81 6.46
CA PHE A 144 -7.97 -5.63 6.09
C PHE A 144 -8.30 -4.73 7.27
N ALA A 145 -8.17 -3.42 7.07
CA ALA A 145 -8.56 -2.39 8.04
C ALA A 145 -10.08 -2.33 8.16
N ILE A 146 -10.60 -2.84 9.29
CA ILE A 146 -12.01 -2.75 9.66
C ILE A 146 -12.33 -1.35 10.17
N VAL A 147 -11.45 -0.80 11.01
CA VAL A 147 -11.50 0.58 11.51
C VAL A 147 -10.09 1.15 11.47
N SER A 148 -9.96 2.38 10.99
CA SER A 148 -8.73 3.15 11.05
C SER A 148 -9.06 4.56 11.54
N ASP A 149 -8.65 4.89 12.76
CA ASP A 149 -8.92 6.16 13.40
C ASP A 149 -7.68 6.65 14.16
N GLU A 150 -7.68 7.91 14.60
CA GLU A 150 -6.54 8.56 15.27
C GLU A 150 -6.07 7.78 16.51
N ASN A 151 -6.99 7.17 17.26
CA ASN A 151 -6.70 6.48 18.52
C ASN A 151 -7.01 4.97 18.49
N LEU A 152 -7.47 4.44 17.36
CA LEU A 152 -7.94 3.06 17.25
C LEU A 152 -7.77 2.54 15.83
N GLN A 153 -6.97 1.49 15.69
CA GLN A 153 -6.87 0.70 14.46
C GLN A 153 -7.35 -0.73 14.77
N ILE A 154 -8.27 -1.25 13.94
CA ILE A 154 -8.71 -2.63 14.01
C ILE A 154 -8.52 -3.26 12.64
N ASN A 155 -7.66 -4.28 12.58
CA ASN A 155 -7.45 -5.09 11.39
C ASN A 155 -8.05 -6.47 11.57
N ALA A 156 -8.46 -7.08 10.47
CA ALA A 156 -8.98 -8.44 10.43
C ALA A 156 -8.18 -9.30 9.44
N HIS A 157 -7.80 -10.51 9.87
CA HIS A 157 -7.22 -11.53 9.00
C HIS A 157 -8.33 -12.41 8.42
N PHE A 158 -8.37 -12.52 7.09
CA PHE A 158 -9.40 -13.26 6.37
C PHE A 158 -8.88 -14.65 5.99
N ILE A 159 -9.67 -15.68 6.28
CA ILE A 159 -9.51 -17.03 5.72
C ILE A 159 -10.60 -17.28 4.69
N GLY A 160 -10.47 -18.31 3.85
CA GLY A 160 -11.46 -18.53 2.80
C GLY A 160 -11.23 -19.74 1.92
N THR A 161 -12.14 -19.95 0.98
CA THR A 161 -12.06 -20.93 -0.11
C THR A 161 -12.54 -20.32 -1.42
N ARG A 162 -12.00 -20.81 -2.54
CA ARG A 162 -12.50 -20.49 -3.88
C ARG A 162 -12.93 -21.78 -4.56
N PRO A 163 -14.23 -22.12 -4.50
CA PRO A 163 -14.79 -23.22 -5.28
C PRO A 163 -14.50 -23.08 -6.77
N GLN A 164 -14.31 -24.20 -7.47
CA GLN A 164 -14.09 -24.19 -8.92
C GLN A 164 -15.26 -23.50 -9.63
N GLY A 165 -14.95 -22.55 -10.52
CA GLY A 165 -15.94 -21.77 -11.27
C GLY A 165 -16.44 -20.49 -10.57
N ARG A 166 -16.02 -20.21 -9.33
CA ARG A 166 -16.24 -18.89 -8.71
C ARG A 166 -15.12 -17.90 -9.05
N THR A 167 -15.54 -16.66 -9.27
CA THR A 167 -14.64 -15.51 -9.53
C THR A 167 -14.14 -14.83 -8.25
N ARG A 168 -14.70 -15.16 -7.08
CA ARG A 168 -14.40 -14.54 -5.79
C ARG A 168 -14.30 -15.60 -4.69
N ASP A 169 -13.53 -15.28 -3.67
CA ASP A 169 -13.41 -16.11 -2.47
C ASP A 169 -14.67 -15.98 -1.61
N PHE A 170 -15.05 -17.07 -0.99
CA PHE A 170 -15.81 -17.03 0.25
C PHE A 170 -14.80 -16.81 1.38
N THR A 171 -15.07 -15.86 2.27
CA THR A 171 -14.13 -15.47 3.31
C THR A 171 -14.77 -15.27 4.68
N TRP A 172 -13.99 -15.54 5.72
CA TRP A 172 -14.38 -15.35 7.11
C TRP A 172 -13.23 -14.73 7.88
N VAL A 173 -13.55 -14.02 8.96
CA VAL A 173 -12.54 -13.38 9.80
C VAL A 173 -12.00 -14.41 10.79
N GLN A 174 -10.74 -14.78 10.68
CA GLN A 174 -10.11 -15.72 11.62
C GLN A 174 -9.47 -15.02 12.81
N ALA A 175 -8.99 -13.79 12.64
CA ALA A 175 -8.37 -13.02 13.71
C ALA A 175 -8.64 -11.52 13.58
N LEU A 176 -8.66 -10.84 14.72
CA LEU A 176 -8.73 -9.39 14.85
C LEU A 176 -7.50 -8.91 15.61
N SER A 177 -6.87 -7.84 15.13
CA SER A 177 -5.86 -7.08 15.88
C SER A 177 -6.40 -5.70 16.18
N VAL A 178 -6.53 -5.39 17.47
CA VAL A 178 -6.97 -4.11 18.00
C VAL A 178 -5.75 -3.38 18.53
N MET A 179 -5.39 -2.31 17.84
CA MET A 179 -4.22 -1.48 18.12
C MET A 179 -4.69 -0.11 18.60
N PHE A 180 -4.17 0.32 19.75
CA PHE A 180 -4.52 1.60 20.36
C PHE A 180 -3.42 2.03 21.32
N ASP A 181 -3.26 3.34 21.52
CA ASP A 181 -2.17 3.92 22.31
C ASP A 181 -0.79 3.35 21.87
N THR A 182 -0.23 2.38 22.61
CA THR A 182 0.99 1.63 22.27
C THR A 182 0.81 0.11 22.32
N HIS A 183 -0.42 -0.36 22.46
CA HIS A 183 -0.74 -1.76 22.73
C HIS A 183 -1.44 -2.42 21.55
N THR A 184 -1.22 -3.73 21.44
CA THR A 184 -1.85 -4.58 20.45
C THR A 184 -2.50 -5.76 21.15
N LEU A 185 -3.83 -5.85 21.05
CA LEU A 185 -4.61 -7.00 21.47
C LEU A 185 -5.01 -7.81 20.24
N VAL A 186 -4.64 -9.09 20.17
CA VAL A 186 -5.06 -10.00 19.10
C VAL A 186 -6.03 -11.04 19.65
N ILE A 187 -7.16 -11.21 18.97
CA ILE A 187 -8.12 -12.28 19.24
C ILE A 187 -8.25 -13.12 17.97
N GLY A 188 -8.14 -14.44 18.09
CA GLY A 188 -8.18 -15.34 16.94
C GLY A 188 -8.91 -16.65 17.19
N ALA A 189 -9.17 -17.36 16.10
CA ALA A 189 -9.68 -18.72 16.10
C ALA A 189 -8.58 -19.72 15.69
N LYS A 190 -8.39 -20.77 16.49
CA LYS A 190 -7.48 -21.88 16.18
C LYS A 190 -8.03 -22.65 14.99
N ARG A 191 -7.13 -23.03 14.08
CA ARG A 191 -7.44 -24.02 13.05
C ARG A 191 -7.66 -25.38 13.72
N VAL A 192 -8.85 -25.95 13.58
CA VAL A 192 -9.21 -27.24 14.18
C VAL A 192 -9.74 -28.19 13.11
N PRO A 193 -9.24 -29.45 13.06
CA PRO A 193 -9.69 -30.41 12.07
C PRO A 193 -11.11 -30.92 12.33
N LEU A 194 -11.46 -31.10 13.61
CA LEU A 194 -12.78 -31.49 14.06
C LEU A 194 -13.28 -30.50 15.12
N TRP A 195 -14.43 -29.88 14.85
CA TRP A 195 -15.05 -28.99 15.82
C TRP A 195 -15.63 -29.75 17.01
N ARG A 196 -15.37 -29.20 18.21
CA ARG A 196 -15.92 -29.67 19.48
C ARG A 196 -16.36 -28.47 20.30
N ASP A 197 -17.65 -28.46 20.67
CA ASP A 197 -18.26 -27.38 21.45
C ASP A 197 -17.68 -27.22 22.87
N ASP A 198 -17.03 -28.27 23.39
CA ASP A 198 -16.41 -28.36 24.71
C ASP A 198 -14.89 -28.15 24.69
N VAL A 199 -14.34 -27.66 23.57
CA VAL A 199 -12.91 -27.35 23.42
C VAL A 199 -12.75 -25.89 23.00
N ASP A 200 -11.83 -25.17 23.67
CA ASP A 200 -11.58 -23.76 23.37
C ASP A 200 -10.69 -23.60 22.13
N ALA A 201 -11.32 -23.19 21.03
CA ALA A 201 -10.68 -22.76 19.81
C ALA A 201 -10.35 -21.25 19.81
N LEU A 202 -10.62 -20.51 20.89
CA LEU A 202 -10.22 -19.11 21.00
C LEU A 202 -8.72 -18.98 21.30
N THR A 203 -8.07 -17.98 20.71
CA THR A 203 -6.75 -17.48 21.11
C THR A 203 -6.83 -16.00 21.44
N VAL A 204 -6.07 -15.59 22.45
CA VAL A 204 -5.90 -14.19 22.82
C VAL A 204 -4.42 -13.93 23.05
N SER A 205 -3.89 -12.85 22.50
CA SER A 205 -2.58 -12.34 22.88
C SER A 205 -2.61 -10.84 23.15
N TRP A 206 -1.85 -10.42 24.15
CA TRP A 206 -1.64 -9.02 24.52
C TRP A 206 -0.18 -8.67 24.34
N ASP A 207 0.10 -7.69 23.48
CA ASP A 207 1.44 -7.30 23.08
C ASP A 207 2.30 -8.51 22.69
N GLY A 208 1.71 -9.44 21.94
CA GLY A 208 2.37 -10.66 21.47
C GLY A 208 2.62 -11.74 22.54
N GLU A 209 2.17 -11.56 23.79
CA GLU A 209 2.17 -12.60 24.82
C GLU A 209 0.81 -13.29 24.88
N SER A 210 0.80 -14.63 24.92
CA SER A 210 -0.44 -15.41 24.95
C SER A 210 -1.14 -15.28 26.30
N ILE A 211 -2.43 -14.95 26.28
CA ILE A 211 -3.27 -14.90 27.48
C ILE A 211 -4.08 -16.18 27.56
N GLN A 212 -4.02 -16.84 28.73
CA GLN A 212 -4.92 -17.95 29.05
C GLN A 212 -6.07 -17.42 29.90
N ILE A 213 -7.29 -17.51 29.39
CA ILE A 213 -8.51 -17.19 30.13
C ILE A 213 -9.17 -18.53 30.50
N PRO A 214 -9.36 -18.84 31.79
CA PRO A 214 -10.04 -20.06 32.22
C PRO A 214 -11.39 -20.28 31.52
N THR A 215 -11.80 -21.54 31.38
CA THR A 215 -13.00 -21.97 30.64
C THR A 215 -14.18 -22.25 31.57
N ASP A 216 -14.33 -21.46 32.63
CA ASP A 216 -15.38 -21.61 33.66
C ASP A 216 -16.62 -20.73 33.41
N GLY A 217 -16.67 -20.06 32.26
CA GLY A 217 -17.79 -19.23 31.82
C GLY A 217 -17.89 -17.86 32.49
N GLU A 218 -17.05 -17.57 33.50
CA GLU A 218 -17.06 -16.33 34.28
C GLU A 218 -15.69 -15.66 34.38
N ALA A 219 -14.63 -16.33 33.92
CA ALA A 219 -13.28 -15.81 34.02
C ALA A 219 -13.12 -14.45 33.37
N GLU A 220 -12.43 -13.58 34.09
CA GLU A 220 -12.01 -12.27 33.62
C GLU A 220 -10.50 -12.16 33.66
N TRP A 221 -9.95 -11.54 32.62
CA TRP A 221 -8.59 -11.03 32.60
C TRP A 221 -8.64 -9.52 32.42
N ARG A 222 -7.81 -8.81 33.18
CA ARG A 222 -7.75 -7.34 33.18
C ARG A 222 -6.30 -6.89 33.07
N THR A 223 -6.05 -5.82 32.32
CA THR A 223 -4.75 -5.14 32.37
C THR A 223 -4.60 -4.41 33.69
N ASP A 224 -3.36 -4.36 34.19
CA ASP A 224 -3.01 -3.52 35.33
C ASP A 224 -3.19 -2.05 34.94
N SER A 225 -4.03 -1.34 35.69
CA SER A 225 -4.31 0.08 35.50
C SER A 225 -3.09 0.99 35.74
N SER A 226 -2.03 0.48 36.38
CA SER A 226 -0.77 1.21 36.55
C SER A 226 0.12 1.18 35.29
N LEU A 227 -0.08 0.22 34.39
CA LEU A 227 0.75 -0.01 33.20
C LEU A 227 0.13 0.50 31.90
N THR A 228 -1.17 0.76 31.90
CA THR A 228 -1.94 1.10 30.70
C THR A 228 -2.75 2.36 30.92
N LYS A 229 -2.77 3.28 29.94
CA LYS A 229 -3.62 4.49 30.00
C LYS A 229 -5.12 4.14 30.02
N ARG A 230 -5.47 2.98 29.46
CA ARG A 230 -6.84 2.47 29.34
C ARG A 230 -6.90 1.06 29.91
N GLN A 231 -7.87 0.79 30.76
CA GLN A 231 -8.12 -0.58 31.23
C GLN A 231 -8.70 -1.42 30.09
N VAL A 232 -8.12 -2.60 29.90
CA VAL A 232 -8.62 -3.64 29.00
C VAL A 232 -9.18 -4.78 29.84
N VAL A 233 -10.39 -5.21 29.51
CA VAL A 233 -11.09 -6.30 30.19
C VAL A 233 -11.49 -7.34 29.15
N LEU A 234 -11.01 -8.56 29.33
CA LEU A 234 -11.50 -9.73 28.60
C LEU A 234 -12.32 -10.58 29.57
N GLU A 235 -13.59 -10.76 29.25
CA GLU A 235 -14.54 -11.49 30.08
C GLU A 235 -15.09 -12.67 29.28
N ARG A 236 -15.06 -13.88 29.84
CA ARG A 236 -15.78 -15.02 29.27
C ARG A 236 -17.28 -14.75 29.27
N THR A 237 -17.90 -15.05 28.14
CA THR A 237 -19.36 -14.99 27.99
C THR A 237 -19.98 -16.35 27.77
N ASP A 238 -19.17 -17.40 27.73
CA ASP A 238 -19.57 -18.81 27.69
C ASP A 238 -18.37 -19.64 28.17
N ASP A 239 -18.58 -20.92 28.50
CA ASP A 239 -17.53 -21.80 29.02
C ASP A 239 -16.35 -21.89 28.01
N TYR A 240 -16.67 -21.96 26.72
CA TYR A 240 -15.72 -22.06 25.61
C TYR A 240 -16.08 -21.08 24.48
N ASN A 241 -15.08 -20.66 23.71
CA ASN A 241 -15.25 -20.02 22.40
C ASN A 241 -15.98 -18.66 22.38
N SER A 242 -16.25 -18.01 23.52
CA SER A 242 -16.91 -16.70 23.54
C SER A 242 -16.35 -15.78 24.61
N VAL A 243 -16.04 -14.54 24.20
CA VAL A 243 -15.52 -13.49 25.07
C VAL A 243 -16.13 -12.13 24.73
N ARG A 244 -16.25 -11.29 25.76
CA ARG A 244 -16.44 -9.85 25.64
C ARG A 244 -15.12 -9.15 25.93
N VAL A 245 -14.70 -8.31 25.00
CA VAL A 245 -13.52 -7.45 25.14
C VAL A 245 -13.97 -6.01 25.34
N THR A 246 -13.41 -5.32 26.32
CA THR A 246 -13.64 -3.89 26.54
C THR A 246 -12.31 -3.18 26.60
N VAL A 247 -12.09 -2.20 25.72
CA VAL A 247 -10.99 -1.24 25.78
C VAL A 247 -11.57 0.10 26.21
N THR A 248 -11.26 0.53 27.43
CA THR A 248 -11.92 1.67 28.06
C THR A 248 -11.82 2.94 27.21
N GLY A 249 -12.99 3.49 26.87
CA GLY A 249 -13.11 4.72 26.09
C GLY A 249 -12.88 4.56 24.57
N LEU A 250 -12.67 3.36 24.03
CA LEU A 250 -12.49 3.15 22.58
C LEU A 250 -13.53 2.22 21.99
N VAL A 251 -13.53 0.96 22.42
CA VAL A 251 -14.35 -0.08 21.80
C VAL A 251 -14.73 -1.17 22.78
N GLN A 252 -15.96 -1.67 22.66
CA GLN A 252 -16.41 -2.94 23.23
C GLN A 252 -16.68 -3.92 22.09
N MET A 253 -16.24 -5.16 22.22
CA MET A 253 -16.44 -6.22 21.24
C MET A 253 -17.05 -7.44 21.91
N ASP A 254 -18.17 -7.93 21.40
CA ASP A 254 -18.65 -9.28 21.71
C ASP A 254 -18.13 -10.21 20.60
N ILE A 255 -17.38 -11.26 20.96
CA ILE A 255 -16.71 -12.18 20.03
C ILE A 255 -17.13 -13.63 20.32
N ARG A 256 -17.37 -14.41 19.27
CA ARG A 256 -17.61 -15.85 19.34
C ARG A 256 -16.89 -16.59 18.21
N VAL A 257 -16.22 -17.69 18.54
CA VAL A 257 -15.67 -18.62 17.53
C VAL A 257 -16.74 -19.63 17.12
N LYS A 258 -16.87 -19.87 15.82
CA LYS A 258 -17.73 -20.92 15.26
C LYS A 258 -17.05 -21.67 14.12
N PRO A 259 -17.42 -22.95 13.90
CA PRO A 259 -17.02 -23.70 12.72
C PRO A 259 -17.98 -23.42 11.56
N ILE A 260 -17.62 -23.91 10.39
CA ILE A 260 -18.57 -24.14 9.30
C ILE A 260 -18.99 -25.61 9.33
N GLY A 261 -20.29 -25.84 9.49
CA GLY A 261 -20.85 -27.20 9.57
C GLY A 261 -20.90 -27.90 8.21
N LYS A 262 -20.98 -29.24 8.19
CA LYS A 262 -21.13 -30.03 6.96
C LYS A 262 -22.35 -29.60 6.13
N GLU A 263 -23.48 -29.35 6.80
CA GLU A 263 -24.70 -28.93 6.12
C GLU A 263 -24.58 -27.53 5.53
N GLU A 264 -23.97 -26.59 6.27
CA GLU A 264 -23.71 -25.24 5.76
C GLU A 264 -22.76 -25.27 4.55
N ASN A 265 -21.65 -26.02 4.65
CA ASN A 265 -20.71 -26.24 3.55
C ASN A 265 -21.40 -26.86 2.31
N ARG A 266 -22.33 -27.80 2.52
CA ARG A 266 -23.09 -28.45 1.45
C ARG A 266 -24.09 -27.48 0.80
N VAL A 267 -24.87 -26.75 1.58
CA VAL A 267 -25.91 -25.82 1.10
C VAL A 267 -25.29 -24.66 0.34
N HIS A 268 -24.19 -24.10 0.83
CA HIS A 268 -23.52 -22.96 0.20
C HIS A 268 -22.42 -23.35 -0.79
N ASN A 269 -22.13 -24.65 -0.91
CA ASN A 269 -21.07 -25.20 -1.77
C ASN A 269 -19.71 -24.50 -1.54
N TYR A 270 -19.32 -24.32 -0.28
CA TYR A 270 -18.05 -23.66 0.05
C TYR A 270 -16.83 -24.52 -0.32
N GLN A 271 -17.00 -25.81 -0.56
CA GLN A 271 -15.93 -26.77 -0.90
C GLN A 271 -14.78 -26.75 0.12
N ILE A 272 -15.14 -26.71 1.40
CA ILE A 272 -14.17 -26.73 2.49
C ILE A 272 -13.41 -28.07 2.46
N PRO A 273 -12.05 -28.04 2.45
CA PRO A 273 -11.23 -29.24 2.47
C PRO A 273 -11.51 -30.15 3.67
N GLU A 274 -11.37 -31.46 3.48
CA GLU A 274 -11.42 -32.41 4.59
C GLU A 274 -10.30 -32.12 5.60
N GLY A 275 -10.61 -32.27 6.90
CA GLY A 275 -9.65 -32.02 7.99
C GLY A 275 -9.52 -30.56 8.40
N ASP A 276 -10.48 -29.69 8.06
CA ASP A 276 -10.56 -28.32 8.55
C ASP A 276 -12.01 -27.91 8.81
N SER A 277 -12.32 -27.46 10.04
CA SER A 277 -13.66 -26.98 10.39
C SER A 277 -13.87 -25.49 10.07
N PHE A 278 -12.85 -24.80 9.55
CA PHE A 278 -12.91 -23.36 9.21
C PHE A 278 -13.42 -22.51 10.37
N ALA A 279 -12.82 -22.71 11.54
CA ALA A 279 -13.16 -21.94 12.73
C ALA A 279 -12.85 -20.44 12.50
N HIS A 280 -13.84 -19.59 12.73
CA HIS A 280 -13.80 -18.15 12.47
C HIS A 280 -14.58 -17.36 13.52
N LEU A 281 -14.44 -16.03 13.50
CA LEU A 281 -15.01 -15.09 14.46
C LEU A 281 -16.32 -14.50 13.94
N GLU A 282 -17.37 -14.61 14.76
CA GLU A 282 -18.53 -13.72 14.75
C GLU A 282 -18.27 -12.60 15.76
N THR A 283 -18.31 -11.34 15.32
CA THR A 283 -17.99 -10.18 16.16
C THR A 283 -19.08 -9.12 16.08
N GLN A 284 -19.35 -8.45 17.20
CA GLN A 284 -20.11 -7.20 17.21
C GLN A 284 -19.31 -6.12 17.91
N PHE A 285 -18.99 -5.06 17.17
CA PHE A 285 -18.32 -3.88 17.67
C PHE A 285 -19.30 -2.85 18.20
N LYS A 286 -18.93 -2.18 19.29
CA LYS A 286 -19.53 -0.96 19.76
C LYS A 286 -18.41 0.05 20.02
N PHE A 287 -18.32 1.03 19.14
CA PHE A 287 -17.35 2.12 19.25
C PHE A 287 -17.87 3.23 20.18
N LEU A 288 -16.97 3.85 20.93
CA LEU A 288 -17.32 4.85 21.95
C LEU A 288 -16.83 6.26 21.60
N ASP A 289 -15.70 6.37 20.89
CA ASP A 289 -15.03 7.65 20.64
C ASP A 289 -14.32 7.62 19.27
N LEU A 290 -15.10 7.53 18.18
CA LEU A 290 -14.56 7.64 16.82
C LEU A 290 -14.51 9.11 16.38
N SER A 291 -13.44 9.50 15.68
CA SER A 291 -13.32 10.81 15.06
C SER A 291 -14.24 10.93 13.84
N ASP A 292 -14.54 12.17 13.43
CA ASP A 292 -15.30 12.44 12.20
C ASP A 292 -14.55 11.99 10.93
N SER A 293 -13.23 11.74 11.05
CA SER A 293 -12.36 11.26 9.97
C SER A 293 -12.13 9.75 9.98
N VAL A 294 -12.81 8.97 10.82
CA VAL A 294 -12.63 7.51 10.92
C VAL A 294 -12.78 6.80 9.57
N GLU A 295 -11.77 6.05 9.14
CA GLU A 295 -11.76 5.22 7.94
C GLU A 295 -11.95 3.73 8.26
N GLY A 296 -11.87 2.90 7.21
CA GLY A 296 -11.92 1.45 7.28
C GLY A 296 -13.24 0.91 6.74
N ILE A 297 -13.29 -0.41 6.47
CA ILE A 297 -14.46 -1.07 5.88
C ILE A 297 -15.72 -0.76 6.68
N LEU A 298 -15.64 -0.91 8.01
CA LEU A 298 -16.73 -0.62 8.93
C LEU A 298 -16.64 0.81 9.46
N GLY A 299 -15.45 1.30 9.78
CA GLY A 299 -15.25 2.59 10.44
C GLY A 299 -15.87 3.77 9.69
N LYS A 300 -15.68 3.86 8.37
CA LYS A 300 -16.24 4.97 7.55
C LYS A 300 -17.76 5.12 7.65
N THR A 301 -18.46 4.03 7.94
CA THR A 301 -19.93 4.02 8.07
C THR A 301 -20.44 4.74 9.33
N TYR A 302 -19.54 5.10 10.23
CA TYR A 302 -19.83 5.88 11.44
C TYR A 302 -19.61 7.39 11.27
N ARG A 303 -19.11 7.83 10.10
CA ARG A 303 -18.85 9.26 9.85
C ARG A 303 -20.16 10.07 9.77
N PRO A 304 -20.17 11.31 10.29
CA PRO A 304 -21.27 12.23 10.05
C PRO A 304 -21.47 12.47 8.54
N GLY A 305 -22.71 12.33 8.07
CA GLY A 305 -23.05 12.56 6.67
C GLY A 305 -22.58 11.49 5.68
N TYR A 306 -22.06 10.34 6.17
CA TYR A 306 -21.74 9.20 5.31
C TYR A 306 -22.99 8.70 4.58
N VAL A 307 -22.85 8.52 3.26
CA VAL A 307 -23.89 7.91 2.42
C VAL A 307 -23.34 6.59 1.88
N SER A 308 -23.99 5.49 2.24
CA SER A 308 -23.56 4.16 1.83
C SER A 308 -23.68 4.00 0.31
N PRO A 309 -22.60 3.63 -0.41
CA PRO A 309 -22.65 3.42 -1.86
C PRO A 309 -23.28 2.07 -2.23
N VAL A 310 -23.55 1.20 -1.25
CA VAL A 310 -24.08 -0.14 -1.47
C VAL A 310 -25.57 -0.08 -1.81
N LYS A 311 -26.00 -0.88 -2.79
CA LYS A 311 -27.40 -0.88 -3.25
C LYS A 311 -28.30 -1.56 -2.20
N ILE A 312 -29.14 -0.79 -1.52
CA ILE A 312 -30.09 -1.33 -0.53
C ILE A 312 -31.17 -2.17 -1.24
N GLY A 313 -31.55 -3.29 -0.63
CA GLY A 313 -32.64 -4.16 -1.12
C GLY A 313 -32.26 -5.25 -2.12
N VAL A 314 -30.97 -5.41 -2.44
CA VAL A 314 -30.49 -6.59 -3.18
C VAL A 314 -30.05 -7.71 -2.21
N PRO A 315 -30.08 -8.99 -2.62
CA PRO A 315 -29.77 -10.11 -1.71
C PRO A 315 -28.36 -10.06 -1.08
N MET A 316 -27.36 -9.58 -1.82
CA MET A 316 -25.98 -9.44 -1.33
C MET A 316 -25.40 -8.08 -1.75
N PRO A 317 -25.68 -7.01 -1.00
CA PRO A 317 -25.13 -5.69 -1.27
C PRO A 317 -23.64 -5.69 -0.95
N MET A 318 -22.80 -5.50 -1.96
CA MET A 318 -21.34 -5.61 -1.83
C MET A 318 -20.70 -4.24 -1.61
N MET A 319 -19.80 -4.15 -0.63
CA MET A 319 -18.91 -3.02 -0.45
C MET A 319 -17.54 -3.35 -1.04
N GLY A 320 -17.09 -2.56 -2.02
CA GLY A 320 -15.76 -2.68 -2.63
C GLY A 320 -14.68 -1.91 -1.86
N GLY A 321 -13.50 -1.76 -2.49
CA GLY A 321 -12.33 -1.13 -1.89
C GLY A 321 -11.40 -2.13 -1.19
N GLU A 322 -11.26 -3.32 -1.76
CA GLU A 322 -10.36 -4.35 -1.22
C GLU A 322 -8.92 -3.83 -1.15
N ASP A 323 -8.44 -3.25 -2.25
CA ASP A 323 -7.22 -2.46 -2.37
C ASP A 323 -7.11 -1.38 -1.29
N LYS A 324 -8.17 -0.59 -1.14
CA LYS A 324 -8.21 0.58 -0.24
C LYS A 324 -8.03 0.25 1.24
N TYR A 325 -8.51 -0.92 1.65
CA TYR A 325 -8.50 -1.34 3.04
C TYR A 325 -7.53 -2.47 3.31
N GLN A 326 -6.79 -2.96 2.31
CA GLN A 326 -5.78 -3.97 2.52
C GLN A 326 -4.64 -3.40 3.37
N THR A 327 -4.18 -4.20 4.32
CA THR A 327 -3.07 -3.90 5.21
C THR A 327 -1.97 -4.92 4.96
N THR A 328 -0.71 -4.48 4.99
CA THR A 328 0.45 -5.33 4.72
C THR A 328 0.60 -6.48 5.72
N SER A 329 0.06 -6.32 6.93
CA SER A 329 -0.04 -7.38 7.92
C SER A 329 -1.19 -7.10 8.88
N LEU A 330 -1.58 -8.12 9.66
CA LEU A 330 -2.56 -7.98 10.73
C LEU A 330 -2.18 -6.85 11.73
N TYR A 331 -0.89 -6.51 11.85
CA TYR A 331 -0.36 -5.51 12.78
C TYR A 331 -0.06 -4.14 12.14
N SER A 332 -0.35 -3.95 10.85
CA SER A 332 -0.04 -2.71 10.15
C SER A 332 -1.08 -1.62 10.43
N THR A 333 -0.65 -0.40 10.72
CA THR A 333 -1.55 0.76 10.80
C THR A 333 -1.71 1.47 9.45
N LEU A 334 -1.06 0.98 8.40
CA LEU A 334 -1.05 1.59 7.07
C LEU A 334 -2.04 0.88 6.15
N CYS A 335 -2.99 1.65 5.60
CA CYS A 335 -3.87 1.32 4.48
C CYS A 335 -4.02 2.56 3.58
N GLU A 336 -4.40 2.38 2.31
CA GLU A 336 -4.40 3.44 1.28
C GLU A 336 -5.29 4.66 1.61
N THR A 337 -6.24 4.53 2.53
CA THR A 337 -7.24 5.57 2.86
C THR A 337 -6.82 6.52 3.99
N GLN A 338 -5.60 6.40 4.53
CA GLN A 338 -5.10 7.28 5.59
C GLN A 338 -5.09 8.77 5.15
N PRO A 339 -5.68 9.69 5.94
CA PRO A 339 -5.25 11.09 5.92
C PRO A 339 -3.80 11.13 6.38
N ILE A 340 -2.89 11.52 5.48
CA ILE A 340 -1.45 11.60 5.75
C ILE A 340 -1.18 12.59 6.87
N LYS A 341 -1.18 12.12 8.13
CA LYS A 341 -0.53 12.72 9.30
C LYS A 341 -0.13 11.65 10.31
N SER A 342 0.69 10.69 9.89
CA SER A 342 1.57 9.99 10.83
C SER A 342 2.89 10.77 10.93
N PRO A 343 3.32 11.23 12.12
CA PRO A 343 4.65 11.81 12.29
C PRO A 343 5.74 10.77 11.94
N PRO A 344 6.88 11.19 11.41
CA PRO A 344 7.96 10.29 10.98
C PRO A 344 8.50 9.54 12.20
N GLY A 345 8.21 8.23 12.31
CA GLY A 345 8.64 7.49 13.50
C GLY A 345 8.13 6.06 13.64
N TYR A 346 7.79 5.35 12.56
CA TYR A 346 7.56 3.90 12.64
C TYR A 346 8.83 3.13 12.25
N ALA A 347 9.48 2.60 13.30
CA ALA A 347 10.29 1.39 13.34
C ALA A 347 11.46 1.22 12.35
N ALA A 348 12.43 2.15 12.34
CA ALA A 348 13.79 1.72 12.04
C ALA A 348 14.29 0.86 13.23
N SER A 349 14.61 -0.43 12.99
CA SER A 349 15.18 -1.33 14.01
C SER A 349 16.49 -0.81 14.64
N THR A 350 17.07 0.22 14.03
CA THR A 350 18.29 0.92 14.43
C THR A 350 18.04 2.28 15.08
N HIS A 351 16.79 2.62 15.40
CA HIS A 351 16.46 3.86 16.09
C HIS A 351 16.72 3.72 17.60
N TYR A 352 17.91 4.10 18.01
CA TYR A 352 18.36 4.09 19.40
C TYR A 352 19.42 5.16 19.65
N ASP A 353 19.50 5.63 20.88
CA ASP A 353 20.57 6.52 21.34
C ASP A 353 21.70 5.70 21.94
N VAL A 354 22.92 6.00 21.55
CA VAL A 354 24.11 5.36 22.13
C VAL A 354 24.36 5.97 23.51
N LEU A 355 24.38 5.13 24.53
CA LEU A 355 24.66 5.52 25.90
C LEU A 355 26.15 5.36 26.22
N THR A 356 26.57 5.96 27.33
CA THR A 356 27.91 5.75 27.89
C THR A 356 28.15 4.25 28.13
N PRO A 357 29.29 3.69 27.66
CA PRO A 357 29.63 2.29 27.90
C PRO A 357 29.71 1.94 29.39
N LEU A 358 29.55 0.66 29.72
CA LEU A 358 29.85 0.17 31.08
C LEU A 358 31.36 0.28 31.37
N GLY A 359 31.74 0.24 32.65
CA GLY A 359 33.15 0.19 33.07
C GLY A 359 33.94 -0.99 32.47
N SER A 360 33.24 -2.03 31.98
CA SER A 360 33.81 -3.15 31.21
C SER A 360 34.06 -2.85 29.73
N GLY A 361 33.75 -1.63 29.24
CA GLY A 361 33.87 -1.23 27.84
C GLY A 361 32.72 -1.70 26.94
N ARG A 362 31.69 -2.36 27.50
CA ARG A 362 30.51 -2.83 26.76
C ARG A 362 29.59 -1.66 26.41
N GLU A 363 29.37 -1.45 25.11
CA GLU A 363 28.47 -0.43 24.60
C GLU A 363 27.00 -0.72 24.98
N ARG A 364 26.24 0.35 25.12
CA ARG A 364 24.81 0.31 25.47
C ARG A 364 24.03 1.24 24.57
N ALA A 365 22.82 0.85 24.24
CA ALA A 365 21.93 1.63 23.40
C ALA A 365 20.54 1.70 24.04
N LEU A 366 19.98 2.91 24.15
CA LEU A 366 18.60 3.15 24.54
C LEU A 366 17.72 3.13 23.30
N CYS A 367 16.89 2.12 23.17
CA CYS A 367 15.99 2.00 22.03
C CYS A 367 14.94 3.11 22.04
N GLN A 368 14.87 3.86 20.94
CA GLN A 368 13.87 4.92 20.69
C GLN A 368 12.77 4.42 19.73
N ALA A 369 12.98 3.28 19.08
CA ALA A 369 11.99 2.64 18.24
C ALA A 369 10.72 2.30 19.04
N ARG A 370 9.55 2.72 18.53
CA ARG A 370 8.23 2.39 19.09
C ARG A 370 8.01 0.86 19.06
N GLY A 371 7.52 0.28 20.15
CA GLY A 371 7.27 -1.17 20.27
C GLY A 371 7.83 -1.79 21.56
N LYS A 372 7.95 -3.12 21.62
CA LYS A 372 8.42 -3.90 22.80
C LYS A 372 9.78 -3.49 23.35
N CYS A 373 10.61 -2.90 22.49
CA CYS A 373 11.94 -2.43 22.84
C CYS A 373 12.00 -0.95 23.21
N ASN A 374 10.90 -0.20 23.10
CA ASN A 374 10.89 1.23 23.34
C ASN A 374 11.38 1.55 24.76
N LYS A 375 12.33 2.46 24.85
CA LYS A 375 13.03 2.89 26.07
C LYS A 375 13.76 1.77 26.82
N LYS A 376 13.93 0.58 26.24
CA LYS A 376 14.80 -0.45 26.83
C LYS A 376 16.24 -0.13 26.50
N THR A 377 17.11 -0.30 27.50
CA THR A 377 18.54 -0.24 27.29
C THR A 377 19.06 -1.64 26.96
N LEU A 378 19.57 -1.79 25.75
CA LEU A 378 20.23 -3.00 25.29
C LEU A 378 21.74 -2.87 25.45
N THR A 379 22.38 -3.88 26.03
CA THR A 379 23.82 -3.90 26.32
C THR A 379 24.50 -4.94 25.44
N CYS A 380 25.60 -4.55 24.78
CA CYS A 380 26.40 -5.46 23.97
C CYS A 380 26.97 -6.61 24.82
N PRO A 381 26.98 -7.85 24.33
CA PRO A 381 27.53 -8.99 25.06
C PRO A 381 29.06 -8.95 25.11
N GLU A 382 29.67 -9.75 25.98
CA GLU A 382 31.12 -9.70 26.22
C GLU A 382 31.94 -10.18 25.02
N GLU A 383 31.43 -11.14 24.25
CA GLU A 383 32.10 -11.63 23.05
C GLU A 383 32.11 -10.61 21.88
N CYS A 384 31.28 -9.56 21.94
CA CYS A 384 31.30 -8.44 21.01
C CYS A 384 30.92 -7.13 21.74
N PRO A 385 31.82 -6.54 22.53
CA PRO A 385 31.46 -5.45 23.43
C PRO A 385 31.16 -4.13 22.71
N THR A 386 31.55 -3.99 21.43
CA THR A 386 31.38 -2.76 20.64
C THR A 386 30.57 -3.02 19.37
N ARG A 387 29.77 -2.03 18.94
CA ARG A 387 29.02 -2.12 17.66
C ARG A 387 29.94 -2.01 16.45
N LYS A 388 31.03 -1.23 16.56
CA LYS A 388 32.02 -1.01 15.50
C LYS A 388 33.40 -1.54 15.95
N PRO A 389 33.65 -2.87 15.94
CA PRO A 389 34.95 -3.41 16.33
C PRO A 389 36.01 -3.19 15.24
N LYS A 390 37.26 -2.91 15.64
CA LYS A 390 38.42 -2.95 14.75
C LYS A 390 38.68 -4.38 14.25
N ASN A 391 39.12 -4.52 13.00
CA ASN A 391 39.39 -5.81 12.34
C ASN A 391 38.15 -6.75 12.30
N ASN A 392 37.07 -6.24 11.71
CA ASN A 392 35.80 -6.97 11.57
C ASN A 392 35.90 -8.21 10.66
N LYS A 393 37.06 -8.50 10.04
CA LYS A 393 37.36 -9.83 9.46
C LYS A 393 37.42 -10.93 10.51
N LYS A 394 37.88 -10.61 11.72
CA LYS A 394 38.12 -11.57 12.82
C LYS A 394 37.20 -11.37 14.01
N LYS A 395 36.64 -10.16 14.19
CA LYS A 395 35.78 -9.81 15.33
C LYS A 395 34.36 -9.52 14.87
N LYS A 396 33.36 -10.04 15.60
CA LYS A 396 31.95 -9.72 15.38
C LYS A 396 31.63 -8.37 16.01
N GLY A 397 30.78 -7.59 15.36
CA GLY A 397 30.20 -6.38 15.94
C GLY A 397 28.90 -6.69 16.68
N CYS A 398 28.64 -5.90 17.70
CA CYS A 398 27.35 -5.86 18.38
C CYS A 398 26.28 -5.28 17.45
N TYR A 399 25.19 -6.01 17.24
CA TYR A 399 24.02 -5.53 16.54
C TYR A 399 22.86 -5.41 17.52
N VAL A 400 22.46 -4.17 17.75
CA VAL A 400 21.30 -3.82 18.58
C VAL A 400 20.06 -3.82 17.68
N ASP A 401 19.10 -4.70 17.99
CA ASP A 401 17.83 -4.77 17.30
C ASP A 401 16.72 -4.21 18.20
N CYS A 402 16.37 -2.94 18.00
CA CYS A 402 15.29 -2.26 18.72
C CYS A 402 13.90 -2.54 18.12
N SER A 403 13.77 -3.49 17.18
CA SER A 403 12.47 -3.93 16.68
C SER A 403 11.71 -4.74 17.74
N SER A 404 10.64 -5.41 17.32
CA SER A 404 9.86 -6.31 18.19
C SER A 404 10.68 -7.45 18.80
N LYS A 405 11.80 -7.84 18.20
CA LYS A 405 12.72 -8.85 18.76
C LYS A 405 13.44 -8.39 20.01
N CYS A 406 13.73 -7.08 20.11
CA CYS A 406 14.39 -6.45 21.25
C CYS A 406 15.61 -7.22 21.76
N GLU A 407 16.54 -7.52 20.87
CA GLU A 407 17.68 -8.39 21.16
C GLU A 407 19.00 -7.76 20.75
N VAL A 408 20.09 -8.28 21.30
CA VAL A 408 21.45 -7.95 20.88
C VAL A 408 22.12 -9.22 20.38
N THR A 409 22.70 -9.15 19.18
CA THR A 409 23.38 -10.28 18.56
C THR A 409 24.78 -9.90 18.09
N CYS A 410 25.71 -10.84 18.19
CA CYS A 410 27.04 -10.67 17.60
C CYS A 410 27.06 -11.17 16.16
N LYS A 411 27.35 -10.28 15.23
CA LYS A 411 27.47 -10.64 13.82
C LYS A 411 28.59 -9.89 13.12
N PHE A 412 29.15 -10.51 12.09
CA PHE A 412 30.12 -9.83 11.22
C PHE A 412 29.39 -8.70 10.48
N ARG A 413 29.96 -7.50 10.43
CA ARG A 413 29.39 -6.37 9.67
C ARG A 413 29.73 -6.52 8.18
N ARG A 414 29.18 -7.55 7.53
CA ARG A 414 29.40 -7.85 6.10
C ARG A 414 28.10 -8.32 5.46
N PRO A 415 27.96 -8.23 4.12
CA PRO A 415 26.77 -8.72 3.43
C PRO A 415 26.46 -10.18 3.79
N ASN A 416 25.21 -10.51 4.12
CA ASN A 416 24.75 -11.89 4.20
C ASN A 416 24.22 -12.33 2.83
N CYS A 417 25.05 -13.03 2.06
CA CYS A 417 24.70 -13.49 0.72
C CYS A 417 23.54 -14.51 0.64
N ASN A 418 23.05 -15.01 1.77
CA ASN A 418 21.86 -15.86 1.85
C ASN A 418 20.65 -15.16 2.50
N GLY A 419 20.79 -13.90 2.92
CA GLY A 419 19.70 -13.12 3.50
C GLY A 419 18.81 -12.48 2.43
N TYR A 420 17.61 -12.08 2.82
CA TYR A 420 16.71 -11.27 1.98
C TYR A 420 17.44 -10.05 1.41
N GLY A 421 17.15 -9.75 0.13
CA GLY A 421 17.76 -8.63 -0.58
C GLY A 421 19.23 -8.83 -0.88
N SER A 422 19.77 -10.06 -0.83
CA SER A 422 21.16 -10.28 -1.22
C SER A 422 21.34 -10.26 -2.74
N LEU A 423 22.51 -9.77 -3.15
CA LEU A 423 23.02 -9.72 -4.52
C LEU A 423 24.51 -10.05 -4.46
N CYS A 424 24.87 -11.30 -4.66
CA CYS A 424 26.24 -11.80 -4.52
C CYS A 424 26.57 -12.81 -5.63
N TYR A 425 27.85 -13.15 -5.80
CA TYR A 425 28.29 -14.15 -6.80
C TYR A 425 27.94 -13.71 -8.24
N ASP A 426 27.62 -14.66 -9.13
CA ASP A 426 27.41 -14.46 -10.58
C ASP A 426 25.93 -14.29 -10.98
N PRO A 427 25.41 -13.06 -10.94
CA PRO A 427 24.80 -12.57 -9.71
C PRO A 427 23.59 -13.41 -9.30
N ARG A 428 23.73 -14.00 -8.11
CA ARG A 428 22.67 -14.67 -7.37
C ARG A 428 21.96 -13.64 -6.49
N PHE A 429 20.63 -13.64 -6.58
CA PHE A 429 19.72 -12.83 -5.81
C PHE A 429 18.95 -13.66 -4.79
N VAL A 430 18.52 -13.02 -3.70
CA VAL A 430 17.49 -13.53 -2.79
C VAL A 430 16.39 -12.47 -2.67
N GLY A 431 15.20 -12.80 -3.20
CA GLY A 431 14.05 -11.91 -3.23
C GLY A 431 13.47 -11.57 -1.86
N GLY A 432 12.57 -10.59 -1.79
CA GLY A 432 11.79 -10.26 -0.58
C GLY A 432 10.87 -11.41 -0.13
N ASP A 433 10.47 -12.26 -1.08
CA ASP A 433 9.78 -13.54 -0.87
C ASP A 433 10.69 -14.66 -0.32
N GLY A 434 12.00 -14.41 -0.22
CA GLY A 434 13.01 -15.37 0.21
C GLY A 434 13.44 -16.37 -0.87
N VAL A 435 12.90 -16.26 -2.08
CA VAL A 435 13.26 -17.13 -3.19
C VAL A 435 14.62 -16.71 -3.73
N MET A 436 15.50 -17.69 -3.85
CA MET A 436 16.80 -17.53 -4.50
C MET A 436 16.65 -17.67 -6.01
N PHE A 437 17.25 -16.76 -6.78
CA PHE A 437 17.29 -16.83 -8.23
C PHE A 437 18.55 -16.19 -8.81
N TYR A 438 18.81 -16.44 -10.08
CA TYR A 438 19.89 -15.86 -10.87
C TYR A 438 19.33 -14.91 -11.92
N PHE A 439 20.00 -13.78 -12.14
CA PHE A 439 19.68 -12.85 -13.22
C PHE A 439 20.97 -12.54 -13.98
N HIS A 440 21.06 -13.01 -15.23
CA HIS A 440 22.22 -12.77 -16.08
C HIS A 440 21.84 -11.65 -17.05
N GLY A 441 22.16 -10.40 -16.70
CA GLY A 441 22.13 -9.32 -17.66
C GLY A 441 23.26 -9.46 -18.68
N ALA A 442 23.18 -8.80 -19.84
CA ALA A 442 24.34 -8.67 -20.72
C ALA A 442 25.52 -8.02 -19.98
N LYS A 443 26.74 -8.50 -20.26
CA LYS A 443 27.95 -7.82 -19.82
C LYS A 443 27.98 -6.37 -20.33
N ASP A 444 28.57 -5.48 -19.54
CA ASP A 444 28.66 -4.04 -19.79
C ASP A 444 27.30 -3.32 -19.83
N GLY A 445 26.21 -3.99 -19.44
CA GLY A 445 24.86 -3.43 -19.36
C GLY A 445 24.51 -2.82 -18.00
N ASN A 446 23.52 -1.93 -17.99
CA ASN A 446 22.93 -1.37 -16.77
C ASN A 446 21.52 -1.91 -16.59
N PHE A 447 21.15 -2.25 -15.36
CA PHE A 447 19.85 -2.86 -15.06
C PHE A 447 19.22 -2.29 -13.78
N ALA A 448 17.92 -2.02 -13.84
CA ALA A 448 17.09 -1.61 -12.71
C ALA A 448 16.90 -2.79 -11.75
N ILE A 449 17.56 -2.69 -10.59
CA ILE A 449 17.44 -3.67 -9.50
C ILE A 449 16.20 -3.38 -8.67
N VAL A 450 15.94 -2.11 -8.37
CA VAL A 450 14.75 -1.60 -7.70
C VAL A 450 14.30 -0.34 -8.41
N SER A 451 13.01 -0.22 -8.68
CA SER A 451 12.41 1.02 -9.18
C SER A 451 11.11 1.26 -8.44
N ASP A 452 11.08 2.32 -7.65
CA ASP A 452 9.94 2.71 -6.82
C ASP A 452 9.76 4.23 -6.84
N GLU A 453 8.68 4.73 -6.25
CA GLU A 453 8.35 6.17 -6.26
C GLU A 453 9.45 7.05 -5.63
N ASN A 454 10.08 6.57 -4.54
CA ASN A 454 11.05 7.34 -3.76
C ASN A 454 12.47 6.76 -3.78
N LEU A 455 12.68 5.64 -4.47
CA LEU A 455 13.95 4.93 -4.51
C LEU A 455 14.12 4.20 -5.84
N HIS A 456 15.20 4.52 -6.56
CA HIS A 456 15.60 3.78 -7.75
C HIS A 456 17.05 3.30 -7.58
N ILE A 457 17.31 2.04 -7.90
CA ILE A 457 18.64 1.44 -7.81
C ILE A 457 18.97 0.74 -9.12
N ASN A 458 20.01 1.22 -9.79
CA ASN A 458 20.60 0.58 -10.95
C ASN A 458 21.88 -0.15 -10.59
N ALA A 459 22.18 -1.21 -11.33
CA ALA A 459 23.42 -1.95 -11.26
C ALA A 459 24.11 -2.00 -12.62
N HIS A 460 25.41 -1.73 -12.63
CA HIS A 460 26.28 -1.95 -13.79
C HIS A 460 26.90 -3.35 -13.72
N PHE A 461 26.73 -4.13 -14.79
CA PHE A 461 27.19 -5.52 -14.87
C PHE A 461 28.49 -5.59 -15.67
N ILE A 462 29.50 -6.27 -15.15
CA ILE A 462 30.70 -6.69 -15.87
C ILE A 462 30.63 -8.19 -16.15
N GLY A 463 31.34 -8.70 -17.15
CA GLY A 463 31.25 -10.11 -17.47
C GLY A 463 32.17 -10.66 -18.54
N THR A 464 32.12 -11.98 -18.72
CA THR A 464 32.82 -12.70 -19.79
C THR A 464 31.87 -13.65 -20.52
N ARG A 465 32.19 -13.94 -21.78
CA ARG A 465 31.51 -14.98 -22.58
C ARG A 465 32.54 -15.95 -23.16
N PRO A 466 32.84 -17.05 -22.45
CA PRO A 466 33.60 -18.15 -23.02
C PRO A 466 33.00 -18.65 -24.34
N GLN A 467 33.87 -19.07 -25.27
CA GLN A 467 33.43 -19.62 -26.55
C GLN A 467 32.48 -20.83 -26.34
N GLY A 468 31.36 -20.84 -27.07
CA GLY A 468 30.36 -21.90 -26.99
C GLY A 468 29.25 -21.68 -25.94
N ARG A 469 29.32 -20.63 -25.11
CA ARG A 469 28.20 -20.24 -24.25
C ARG A 469 27.21 -19.33 -24.97
N THR A 470 25.94 -19.50 -24.65
CA THR A 470 24.83 -18.67 -25.13
C THR A 470 24.55 -17.45 -24.25
N ARG A 471 25.16 -17.36 -23.06
CA ARG A 471 24.95 -16.31 -22.06
C ARG A 471 26.26 -15.90 -21.41
N ASP A 472 26.32 -14.64 -21.00
CA ASP A 472 27.42 -14.08 -20.21
C ASP A 472 27.42 -14.66 -18.78
N PHE A 473 28.62 -14.80 -18.22
CA PHE A 473 28.82 -14.74 -16.79
C PHE A 473 28.96 -13.29 -16.39
N THR A 474 28.25 -12.85 -15.35
CA THR A 474 28.20 -11.45 -14.99
C THR A 474 28.25 -11.20 -13.49
N TRP A 475 28.85 -10.09 -13.11
CA TRP A 475 28.93 -9.62 -11.73
C TRP A 475 28.60 -8.13 -11.66
N VAL A 476 28.13 -7.69 -10.50
CA VAL A 476 27.76 -6.28 -10.30
C VAL A 476 29.03 -5.50 -9.95
N GLN A 477 29.45 -4.59 -10.82
CA GLN A 477 30.63 -3.75 -10.56
C GLN A 477 30.26 -2.46 -9.83
N ALA A 478 29.09 -1.89 -10.13
CA ALA A 478 28.65 -0.64 -9.52
C ALA A 478 27.14 -0.64 -9.27
N LEU A 479 26.73 0.12 -8.25
CA LEU A 479 25.36 0.41 -7.89
C LEU A 479 25.17 1.93 -7.87
N SER A 480 24.10 2.42 -8.49
CA SER A 480 23.65 3.81 -8.38
C SER A 480 22.32 3.84 -7.64
N VAL A 481 22.29 4.54 -6.52
CA VAL A 481 21.13 4.72 -5.66
C VAL A 481 20.63 6.15 -5.82
N MET A 482 19.48 6.28 -6.45
CA MET A 482 18.82 7.54 -6.75
C MET A 482 17.59 7.70 -5.87
N PHE A 483 17.48 8.85 -5.23
CA PHE A 483 16.37 9.18 -4.32
C PHE A 483 16.26 10.69 -4.15
N ASP A 484 15.05 11.18 -3.90
CA ASP A 484 14.75 12.62 -3.85
C ASP A 484 15.31 13.35 -5.10
N THR A 485 16.44 14.06 -4.97
CA THR A 485 17.18 14.71 -6.07
C THR A 485 18.66 14.30 -6.13
N HIS A 486 19.05 13.28 -5.38
CA HIS A 486 20.44 12.88 -5.21
C HIS A 486 20.75 11.54 -5.86
N THR A 487 22.01 11.36 -6.24
CA THR A 487 22.56 10.12 -6.77
C THR A 487 23.82 9.73 -6.00
N LEU A 488 23.77 8.56 -5.35
CA LEU A 488 24.93 7.95 -4.69
C LEU A 488 25.39 6.73 -5.49
N VAL A 489 26.63 6.74 -5.98
CA VAL A 489 27.22 5.61 -6.70
C VAL A 489 28.27 4.93 -5.84
N ILE A 490 28.21 3.61 -5.76
CA ILE A 490 29.22 2.76 -5.12
C ILE A 490 29.72 1.76 -6.16
N GLY A 491 31.03 1.65 -6.34
CA GLY A 491 31.63 0.79 -7.35
C GLY A 491 32.89 0.08 -6.91
N ALA A 492 33.31 -0.88 -7.73
CA ALA A 492 34.58 -1.59 -7.62
C ALA A 492 35.55 -1.10 -8.71
N LYS A 493 36.75 -0.67 -8.30
CA LYS A 493 37.87 -0.36 -9.20
C LYS A 493 38.30 -1.61 -9.92
N ARG A 494 38.56 -1.47 -11.22
CA ARG A 494 39.27 -2.49 -11.98
C ARG A 494 40.69 -2.62 -11.43
N VAL A 495 41.08 -3.84 -11.05
CA VAL A 495 42.41 -4.13 -10.50
C VAL A 495 43.01 -5.35 -11.19
N SER A 496 44.29 -5.28 -11.53
CA SER A 496 44.99 -6.36 -12.22
C SER A 496 45.41 -7.49 -11.28
N GLN A 497 45.75 -7.15 -10.03
CA GLN A 497 46.06 -8.08 -8.97
C GLN A 497 45.34 -7.64 -7.69
N TRP A 498 44.63 -8.57 -7.05
CA TRP A 498 43.94 -8.28 -5.80
C TRP A 498 44.92 -8.17 -4.63
N ASN A 499 44.76 -7.12 -3.81
CA ASN A 499 45.45 -6.95 -2.55
C ASN A 499 44.43 -6.53 -1.48
N ASP A 500 44.25 -7.35 -0.44
CA ASP A 500 43.31 -7.10 0.65
C ASP A 500 43.63 -5.85 1.50
N GLY A 501 44.83 -5.30 1.37
CA GLY A 501 45.29 -4.07 2.03
C GLY A 501 45.21 -2.82 1.16
N VAL A 502 44.56 -2.89 -0.01
CA VAL A 502 44.36 -1.74 -0.91
C VAL A 502 42.86 -1.58 -1.19
N ASP A 503 42.36 -0.35 -1.12
CA ASP A 503 40.95 -0.06 -1.35
C ASP A 503 40.60 -0.02 -2.84
N ALA A 504 39.90 -1.04 -3.29
CA ALA A 504 39.27 -1.15 -4.60
C ALA A 504 37.84 -0.59 -4.60
N LEU A 505 37.37 0.05 -3.54
CA LEU A 505 36.07 0.72 -3.51
C LEU A 505 36.14 2.11 -4.18
N THR A 506 35.10 2.49 -4.92
CA THR A 506 34.82 3.87 -5.32
C THR A 506 33.46 4.29 -4.79
N VAL A 507 33.36 5.55 -4.40
CA VAL A 507 32.10 6.17 -3.98
C VAL A 507 32.02 7.55 -4.60
N SER A 508 30.86 7.92 -5.13
CA SER A 508 30.57 9.30 -5.53
C SER A 508 29.17 9.73 -5.08
N TRP A 509 29.04 11.00 -4.71
CA TRP A 509 27.78 11.66 -4.35
C TRP A 509 27.53 12.81 -5.30
N ASP A 510 26.41 12.79 -6.01
CA ASP A 510 26.02 13.78 -7.01
C ASP A 510 27.13 14.07 -8.04
N GLY A 511 27.84 13.00 -8.44
CA GLY A 511 28.96 13.07 -9.39
C GLY A 511 30.32 13.37 -8.77
N GLU A 512 30.39 13.82 -7.52
CA GLU A 512 31.65 14.12 -6.83
C GLU A 512 32.22 12.90 -6.10
N SER A 513 33.52 12.63 -6.25
CA SER A 513 34.16 11.49 -5.58
C SER A 513 34.29 11.72 -4.08
N ILE A 514 33.85 10.74 -3.29
CA ILE A 514 33.99 10.73 -1.83
C ILE A 514 35.20 9.90 -1.43
N GLN A 515 36.04 10.44 -0.56
CA GLN A 515 37.11 9.71 0.11
C GLN A 515 36.70 9.36 1.54
N ILE A 516 36.54 8.07 1.82
CA ILE A 516 36.33 7.57 3.18
C ILE A 516 37.65 7.01 3.68
N PRO A 517 38.24 7.54 4.77
CA PRO A 517 39.50 7.04 5.31
C PRO A 517 39.51 5.51 5.49
N THR A 518 40.65 4.87 5.24
CA THR A 518 40.85 3.42 5.40
C THR A 518 41.08 3.07 6.87
N ASN A 519 40.06 3.32 7.69
CA ASN A 519 40.00 2.86 9.06
C ASN A 519 38.59 2.27 9.29
N GLY A 520 38.48 1.11 9.94
CA GLY A 520 37.23 0.35 10.07
C GLY A 520 36.08 1.04 10.82
N GLU A 521 36.26 2.28 11.27
CA GLU A 521 35.28 3.09 11.99
C GLU A 521 34.93 4.40 11.25
N ALA A 522 35.62 4.72 10.14
CA ALA A 522 35.43 5.97 9.42
C ALA A 522 34.02 6.07 8.87
N GLU A 523 33.46 7.26 8.94
CA GLU A 523 32.18 7.56 8.32
C GLU A 523 32.24 8.85 7.55
N TRP A 524 31.47 8.89 6.47
CA TRP A 524 31.13 10.09 5.74
C TRP A 524 29.63 10.31 5.87
N ARG A 525 29.23 11.57 6.03
CA ARG A 525 27.83 11.98 6.12
C ARG A 525 27.57 13.05 5.07
N ALA A 526 26.45 12.93 4.36
CA ALA A 526 25.99 14.02 3.52
C ALA A 526 25.59 15.21 4.40
N ASP A 527 25.82 16.42 3.90
CA ASP A 527 25.42 17.65 4.58
C ASP A 527 23.89 17.68 4.74
N SER A 528 23.42 17.78 5.99
CA SER A 528 22.00 17.84 6.33
C SER A 528 21.27 19.06 5.76
N SER A 529 21.99 20.10 5.31
CA SER A 529 21.40 21.26 4.63
C SER A 529 21.09 20.99 3.15
N LEU A 530 21.77 20.02 2.54
CA LEU A 530 21.65 19.70 1.11
C LEU A 530 20.71 18.53 0.83
N SER A 531 20.47 17.67 1.82
CA SER A 531 19.60 16.50 1.68
C SER A 531 18.45 16.50 2.69
N LYS A 532 17.25 16.17 2.21
CA LYS A 532 16.06 15.96 3.05
C LYS A 532 16.22 14.77 4.01
N ARG A 533 17.16 13.88 3.73
CA ARG A 533 17.38 12.63 4.46
C ARG A 533 18.80 12.56 4.97
N GLN A 534 18.98 11.93 6.12
CA GLN A 534 20.32 11.61 6.60
C GLN A 534 20.92 10.49 5.74
N VAL A 535 22.07 10.74 5.13
CA VAL A 535 22.85 9.75 4.37
C VAL A 535 24.18 9.52 5.07
N VAL A 536 24.46 8.26 5.37
CA VAL A 536 25.68 7.85 6.09
C VAL A 536 26.35 6.71 5.35
N LEU A 537 27.64 6.86 5.08
CA LEU A 537 28.50 5.79 4.62
C LEU A 537 29.51 5.49 5.70
N GLU A 538 29.45 4.30 6.28
CA GLU A 538 30.37 3.85 7.32
C GLU A 538 31.26 2.72 6.82
N ARG A 539 32.56 2.75 7.14
CA ARG A 539 33.43 1.60 6.99
C ARG A 539 32.94 0.47 7.91
N THR A 540 32.93 -0.72 7.35
CA THR A 540 32.67 -1.95 8.11
C THR A 540 33.93 -2.81 8.22
N ASP A 541 35.00 -2.45 7.51
CA ASP A 541 36.34 -3.02 7.59
C ASP A 541 37.35 -1.95 7.13
N ASP A 542 38.65 -2.19 7.33
CA ASP A 542 39.68 -1.19 6.99
C ASP A 542 39.74 -0.88 5.49
N TYR A 543 39.43 -1.86 4.64
CA TYR A 543 39.41 -1.77 3.18
C TYR A 543 38.21 -2.51 2.60
N ASN A 544 37.72 -2.09 1.43
CA ASN A 544 36.81 -2.84 0.56
C ASN A 544 35.43 -3.17 1.16
N SER A 545 35.03 -2.62 2.30
CA SER A 545 33.71 -2.89 2.90
C SER A 545 33.10 -1.66 3.55
N VAL A 546 31.85 -1.38 3.18
CA VAL A 546 31.07 -0.24 3.68
C VAL A 546 29.64 -0.63 3.96
N ARG A 547 29.00 0.08 4.87
CA ARG A 547 27.55 0.14 5.00
C ARG A 547 27.06 1.52 4.61
N VAL A 548 26.07 1.54 3.75
CA VAL A 548 25.35 2.74 3.32
C VAL A 548 24.00 2.76 4.00
N THR A 549 23.60 3.92 4.53
CA THR A 549 22.27 4.15 5.09
C THR A 549 21.69 5.40 4.46
N VAL A 550 20.55 5.26 3.76
CA VAL A 550 19.70 6.37 3.30
C VAL A 550 18.45 6.36 4.16
N ALA A 551 18.32 7.34 5.05
CA ALA A 551 17.29 7.34 6.08
C ALA A 551 15.87 7.21 5.49
N GLY A 552 15.14 6.21 6.00
CA GLY A 552 13.77 5.90 5.59
C GLY A 552 13.63 5.12 4.28
N LEU A 553 14.71 4.91 3.50
CA LEU A 553 14.61 4.22 2.20
C LEU A 553 15.30 2.86 2.20
N VAL A 554 16.63 2.85 2.37
CA VAL A 554 17.44 1.64 2.21
C VAL A 554 18.70 1.66 3.06
N GLN A 555 19.05 0.50 3.61
CA GLN A 555 20.37 0.22 4.15
C GLN A 555 21.04 -0.84 3.28
N MET A 556 22.32 -0.66 2.96
CA MET A 556 23.10 -1.58 2.13
C MET A 556 24.39 -1.96 2.84
N ASP A 557 24.62 -3.25 3.04
CA ASP A 557 25.95 -3.76 3.37
C ASP A 557 26.64 -4.16 2.06
N ILE A 558 27.83 -3.59 1.78
CA ILE A 558 28.56 -3.79 0.51
C ILE A 558 29.98 -4.24 0.81
N LYS A 559 30.46 -5.23 0.05
CA LYS A 559 31.86 -5.68 0.06
C LYS A 559 32.37 -5.87 -1.37
N VAL A 560 33.54 -5.32 -1.66
CA VAL A 560 34.27 -5.60 -2.92
C VAL A 560 35.02 -6.91 -2.78
N LYS A 561 34.92 -7.79 -3.79
CA LYS A 561 35.70 -9.02 -3.89
C LYS A 561 36.24 -9.25 -5.29
N PRO A 562 37.41 -9.90 -5.42
CA PRO A 562 37.92 -10.39 -6.69
C PRO A 562 37.30 -11.75 -7.02
N ILE A 563 37.49 -12.19 -8.26
CA ILE A 563 37.36 -13.60 -8.62
C ILE A 563 38.74 -14.27 -8.51
N GLY A 564 38.83 -15.31 -7.68
CA GLY A 564 40.07 -16.02 -7.43
C GLY A 564 40.53 -16.87 -8.63
N LYS A 565 41.82 -17.18 -8.71
CA LYS A 565 42.36 -18.09 -9.75
C LYS A 565 41.71 -19.47 -9.70
N GLU A 566 41.49 -19.99 -8.50
CA GLU A 566 40.85 -21.29 -8.28
C GLU A 566 39.38 -21.27 -8.71
N GLU A 567 38.63 -20.24 -8.31
CA GLU A 567 37.23 -20.05 -8.72
C GLU A 567 37.11 -19.93 -10.25
N ASN A 568 37.94 -19.08 -10.88
CA ASN A 568 38.01 -18.93 -12.33
C ASN A 568 38.32 -20.26 -13.04
N LYS A 569 39.18 -21.09 -12.45
CA LYS A 569 39.51 -22.42 -12.98
C LYS A 569 38.34 -23.40 -12.85
N ILE A 570 37.70 -23.46 -11.67
CA ILE A 570 36.59 -24.38 -11.38
C ILE A 570 35.38 -24.07 -12.28
N HIS A 571 35.03 -22.80 -12.43
CA HIS A 571 33.87 -22.37 -13.19
C HIS A 571 34.16 -22.08 -14.67
N ASN A 572 35.44 -22.14 -15.08
CA ASN A 572 35.91 -21.84 -16.42
C ASN A 572 35.39 -20.48 -16.94
N TYR A 573 35.47 -19.44 -16.10
CA TYR A 573 35.02 -18.09 -16.48
C TYR A 573 35.89 -17.46 -17.56
N GLN A 574 37.12 -17.95 -17.76
CA GLN A 574 38.10 -17.44 -18.73
C GLN A 574 38.41 -15.95 -18.55
N ILE A 575 38.56 -15.54 -17.29
CA ILE A 575 38.90 -14.14 -16.95
C ILE A 575 40.22 -13.76 -17.63
N PRO A 576 40.27 -12.62 -18.36
CA PRO A 576 41.47 -12.11 -19.01
C PRO A 576 42.65 -11.93 -18.05
N LYS A 577 43.86 -12.18 -18.55
CA LYS A 577 45.09 -11.83 -17.79
C LYS A 577 45.13 -10.33 -17.55
N GLY A 578 45.42 -9.91 -16.32
CA GLY A 578 45.52 -8.50 -15.95
C GLY A 578 44.22 -7.90 -15.43
N ASP A 579 43.21 -8.72 -15.12
CA ASP A 579 41.98 -8.30 -14.46
C ASP A 579 41.57 -9.32 -13.39
N SER A 580 41.24 -8.84 -12.20
CA SER A 580 40.73 -9.67 -11.09
C SER A 580 39.20 -9.69 -11.02
N PHE A 581 38.50 -8.95 -11.90
CA PHE A 581 37.04 -8.84 -11.91
C PHE A 581 36.49 -8.48 -10.53
N ALA A 582 37.04 -7.41 -9.96
CA ALA A 582 36.57 -6.88 -8.69
C ALA A 582 35.10 -6.44 -8.84
N HIS A 583 34.24 -6.96 -7.96
CA HIS A 583 32.79 -6.77 -8.01
C HIS A 583 32.20 -6.65 -6.60
N LEU A 584 30.94 -6.25 -6.53
CA LEU A 584 30.20 -6.00 -5.30
C LEU A 584 29.40 -7.24 -4.87
N GLU A 585 29.62 -7.69 -3.65
CA GLU A 585 28.65 -8.46 -2.87
C GLU A 585 27.84 -7.48 -2.04
N THR A 586 26.52 -7.47 -2.23
CA THR A 586 25.62 -6.50 -1.58
C THR A 586 24.47 -7.22 -0.86
N GLN A 587 24.06 -6.67 0.26
CA GLN A 587 22.79 -7.01 0.91
C GLN A 587 21.98 -5.75 1.14
N PHE A 588 20.81 -5.67 0.52
CA PHE A 588 19.84 -4.60 0.72
C PHE A 588 18.90 -4.93 1.88
N LYS A 589 18.57 -3.90 2.66
CA LYS A 589 17.44 -3.88 3.57
C LYS A 589 16.61 -2.65 3.24
N PHE A 590 15.49 -2.87 2.56
CA PHE A 590 14.55 -1.81 2.23
C PHE A 590 13.64 -1.50 3.41
N LEU A 591 13.29 -0.23 3.60
CA LEU A 591 12.52 0.25 4.74
C LEU A 591 11.11 0.72 4.34
N ASP A 592 10.94 1.23 3.12
CA ASP A 592 9.71 1.87 2.67
C ASP A 592 9.55 1.68 1.14
N LEU A 593 9.32 0.44 0.71
CA LEU A 593 8.94 0.16 -0.69
C LEU A 593 7.42 0.22 -0.84
N SER A 594 6.93 0.82 -1.92
CA SER A 594 5.53 0.80 -2.30
C SER A 594 5.11 -0.55 -2.89
N ASP A 595 3.81 -0.80 -2.94
CA ASP A 595 3.24 -2.01 -3.56
C ASP A 595 3.38 -2.02 -5.10
N SER A 596 3.79 -0.89 -5.68
CA SER A 596 4.07 -0.75 -7.11
C SER A 596 5.53 -1.03 -7.48
N VAL A 597 6.40 -1.33 -6.50
CA VAL A 597 7.84 -1.48 -6.72
C VAL A 597 8.17 -2.48 -7.84
N GLU A 598 9.03 -2.05 -8.74
CA GLU A 598 9.52 -2.78 -9.91
C GLU A 598 11.03 -3.06 -9.81
N GLY A 599 11.61 -3.63 -10.87
CA GLY A 599 13.01 -4.00 -10.96
C GLY A 599 13.25 -5.50 -10.75
N VAL A 600 14.47 -5.96 -11.03
CA VAL A 600 14.86 -7.38 -10.93
C VAL A 600 14.58 -7.92 -9.53
N LEU A 601 15.01 -7.18 -8.50
CA LEU A 601 14.85 -7.52 -7.09
C LEU A 601 13.60 -6.86 -6.51
N GLY A 602 13.35 -5.59 -6.81
CA GLY A 602 12.28 -4.80 -6.19
C GLY A 602 10.90 -5.47 -6.31
N LYS A 603 10.55 -6.00 -7.49
CA LYS A 603 9.27 -6.68 -7.70
C LYS A 603 8.97 -7.83 -6.73
N THR A 604 10.02 -8.46 -6.20
CA THR A 604 9.90 -9.60 -5.28
C THR A 604 9.44 -9.19 -3.88
N TYR A 605 9.40 -7.88 -3.61
CA TYR A 605 8.89 -7.30 -2.38
C TYR A 605 7.40 -6.92 -2.48
N ARG A 606 6.78 -6.99 -3.68
CA ARG A 606 5.38 -6.65 -3.85
C ARG A 606 4.45 -7.63 -3.14
N PRO A 607 3.39 -7.15 -2.47
CA PRO A 607 2.36 -8.02 -1.94
C PRO A 607 1.74 -8.89 -3.04
N GLY A 608 1.60 -10.19 -2.77
CA GLY A 608 1.04 -11.14 -3.74
C GLY A 608 1.94 -11.46 -4.94
N TYR A 609 3.19 -10.98 -4.96
CA TYR A 609 4.16 -11.43 -5.95
C TYR A 609 4.34 -12.95 -5.87
N VAL A 610 4.11 -13.63 -6.99
CA VAL A 610 4.41 -15.05 -7.13
C VAL A 610 5.61 -15.16 -8.05
N SER A 611 6.72 -15.67 -7.51
CA SER A 611 7.93 -15.88 -8.29
C SER A 611 7.65 -16.86 -9.46
N PRO A 612 7.90 -16.46 -10.71
CA PRO A 612 7.74 -17.34 -11.87
C PRO A 612 8.91 -18.34 -11.98
N VAL A 613 9.89 -18.23 -11.09
CA VAL A 613 11.12 -19.01 -11.11
C VAL A 613 10.85 -20.41 -10.55
N LYS A 614 11.35 -21.44 -11.23
CA LYS A 614 11.18 -22.83 -10.80
C LYS A 614 12.01 -23.11 -9.54
N ILE A 615 11.35 -23.31 -8.40
CA ILE A 615 12.01 -23.67 -7.14
C ILE A 615 12.51 -25.12 -7.21
N GLY A 616 13.72 -25.38 -6.70
CA GLY A 616 14.30 -26.72 -6.61
C GLY A 616 15.14 -27.16 -7.81
N VAL A 617 15.26 -26.35 -8.86
CA VAL A 617 16.22 -26.62 -9.95
C VAL A 617 17.58 -25.97 -9.66
N PRO A 618 18.70 -26.55 -10.12
CA PRO A 618 20.00 -25.89 -10.08
C PRO A 618 19.95 -24.56 -10.86
N MET A 619 20.44 -23.49 -10.25
CA MET A 619 20.48 -22.12 -10.83
C MET A 619 19.12 -21.65 -11.40
N PRO A 620 18.13 -21.44 -10.54
CA PRO A 620 16.80 -21.00 -10.94
C PRO A 620 16.85 -19.58 -11.53
N MET A 621 16.52 -19.43 -12.81
CA MET A 621 16.74 -18.19 -13.57
C MET A 621 15.52 -17.25 -13.61
N MET A 622 15.76 -15.97 -13.33
CA MET A 622 14.82 -14.89 -13.57
C MET A 622 15.14 -14.23 -14.93
N GLY A 623 14.22 -14.36 -15.89
CA GLY A 623 14.34 -13.74 -17.21
C GLY A 623 13.91 -12.28 -17.24
N GLY A 624 13.84 -11.70 -18.44
CA GLY A 624 13.39 -10.32 -18.67
C GLY A 624 14.53 -9.30 -18.70
N GLU A 625 15.70 -9.67 -19.21
CA GLU A 625 16.83 -8.75 -19.41
C GLU A 625 16.40 -7.45 -20.12
N ASP A 626 15.67 -7.60 -21.23
CA ASP A 626 15.08 -6.50 -22.00
C ASP A 626 14.05 -5.67 -21.21
N LYS A 627 13.53 -6.21 -20.10
CA LYS A 627 12.56 -5.56 -19.21
C LYS A 627 13.20 -4.83 -18.04
N TYR A 628 14.49 -4.98 -17.81
CA TYR A 628 15.16 -4.31 -16.69
C TYR A 628 16.35 -3.48 -17.14
N LYS A 629 16.74 -3.56 -18.41
CA LYS A 629 17.82 -2.76 -18.96
C LYS A 629 17.50 -1.27 -18.84
N THR A 630 18.44 -0.50 -18.30
CA THR A 630 18.42 0.97 -18.26
C THR A 630 19.42 1.53 -19.26
N THR A 631 19.17 2.76 -19.70
CA THR A 631 20.00 3.47 -20.69
C THR A 631 21.38 3.80 -20.11
N SER A 632 21.42 4.19 -18.84
CA SER A 632 22.65 4.47 -18.11
C SER A 632 22.60 3.94 -16.67
N LEU A 633 23.74 3.96 -15.98
CA LEU A 633 23.79 3.70 -14.54
C LEU A 633 23.06 4.78 -13.75
N TYR A 634 22.96 6.00 -14.27
CA TYR A 634 22.39 7.18 -13.62
C TYR A 634 20.92 7.44 -13.99
N SER A 635 20.36 6.68 -14.94
CA SER A 635 19.00 6.91 -15.41
C SER A 635 17.97 6.26 -14.49
N PRO A 636 17.07 7.03 -13.82
CA PRO A 636 15.97 6.47 -13.05
C PRO A 636 14.83 5.96 -13.96
N LEU A 637 15.03 5.96 -15.28
CA LEU A 637 14.00 5.72 -16.28
C LEU A 637 14.02 4.24 -16.70
N PHE A 638 13.15 3.44 -16.09
CA PHE A 638 12.52 2.31 -16.79
C PHE A 638 11.04 2.64 -16.98
N ARG A 639 10.75 3.69 -17.78
CA ARG A 639 9.38 4.23 -17.95
C ARG A 639 8.73 3.69 -19.22
N ARG A 640 8.11 2.51 -19.09
CA ARG A 640 7.16 1.98 -20.08
C ARG A 640 5.74 2.33 -19.64
N PRO A 641 4.80 2.53 -20.58
CA PRO A 641 3.39 2.69 -20.25
C PRO A 641 2.91 1.53 -19.34
N ASN A 642 2.33 1.83 -18.18
CA ASN A 642 1.67 0.80 -17.37
C ASN A 642 0.31 0.47 -18.00
N CYS A 643 0.29 -0.56 -18.84
CA CYS A 643 -0.92 -0.99 -19.56
C CYS A 643 -2.06 -1.52 -18.67
N ASN A 644 -1.84 -1.67 -17.36
CA ASN A 644 -2.89 -2.03 -16.40
C ASN A 644 -3.27 -0.88 -15.45
N GLY A 645 -2.56 0.25 -15.49
CA GLY A 645 -2.86 1.41 -14.64
C GLY A 645 -4.06 2.20 -15.14
N TYR A 646 -4.61 3.05 -14.27
CA TYR A 646 -5.65 4.01 -14.65
C TYR A 646 -5.20 4.87 -15.83
N GLY A 647 -6.13 5.13 -16.75
CA GLY A 647 -5.86 5.89 -17.96
C GLY A 647 -4.95 5.16 -18.95
N SER A 648 -4.81 3.84 -18.90
CA SER A 648 -4.02 3.12 -19.90
C SER A 648 -4.80 2.92 -21.20
N LEU A 649 -4.05 2.88 -22.30
CA LEU A 649 -4.46 2.62 -23.68
C LEU A 649 -3.37 1.76 -24.33
N CYS A 650 -3.56 0.45 -24.35
CA CYS A 650 -2.57 -0.50 -24.89
C CYS A 650 -3.26 -1.64 -25.64
N TYR A 651 -2.49 -2.47 -26.34
CA TYR A 651 -3.01 -3.64 -27.06
C TYR A 651 -4.09 -3.23 -28.10
N ASP A 652 -5.18 -4.01 -28.25
CA ASP A 652 -6.09 -3.96 -29.41
C ASP A 652 -7.49 -3.33 -29.17
N PRO A 653 -7.61 -1.99 -29.10
CA PRO A 653 -7.06 -1.19 -28.03
C PRO A 653 -7.91 -1.38 -26.78
N ARG A 654 -7.24 -1.87 -25.75
CA ARG A 654 -7.73 -2.01 -24.39
C ARG A 654 -7.47 -0.71 -23.63
N PHE A 655 -8.51 -0.21 -22.99
CA PHE A 655 -8.48 0.94 -22.10
C PHE A 655 -8.64 0.49 -20.64
N VAL A 656 -8.11 1.27 -19.72
CA VAL A 656 -8.48 1.25 -18.30
C VAL A 656 -8.96 2.65 -17.91
N GLY A 657 -10.24 2.76 -17.56
CA GLY A 657 -10.88 4.03 -17.20
C GLY A 657 -10.33 4.66 -15.91
N GLY A 658 -10.69 5.91 -15.65
CA GLY A 658 -10.43 6.59 -14.37
C GLY A 658 -11.17 5.95 -13.19
N ASP A 659 -12.21 5.18 -13.47
CA ASP A 659 -12.94 4.32 -12.53
C ASP A 659 -12.26 2.95 -12.29
N GLY A 660 -11.14 2.69 -12.96
CA GLY A 660 -10.39 1.43 -12.88
C GLY A 660 -10.99 0.30 -13.70
N VAL A 661 -12.09 0.56 -14.42
CA VAL A 661 -12.75 -0.45 -15.24
C VAL A 661 -12.00 -0.60 -16.55
N MET A 662 -11.59 -1.84 -16.83
CA MET A 662 -11.03 -2.21 -18.12
C MET A 662 -12.14 -2.36 -19.16
N PHE A 663 -11.93 -1.82 -20.36
CA PHE A 663 -12.83 -1.98 -21.50
C PHE A 663 -12.08 -1.92 -22.84
N TYR A 664 -12.75 -2.36 -23.90
CA TYR A 664 -12.25 -2.30 -25.27
C TYR A 664 -13.06 -1.30 -26.06
N PHE A 665 -12.39 -0.51 -26.90
CA PHE A 665 -13.06 0.40 -27.84
C PHE A 665 -12.48 0.17 -29.23
N HIS A 666 -13.23 -0.54 -30.07
CA HIS A 666 -12.84 -0.78 -31.45
C HIS A 666 -13.55 0.23 -32.35
N GLY A 667 -13.03 1.46 -32.40
CA GLY A 667 -13.48 2.43 -33.40
C GLY A 667 -13.20 1.91 -34.82
N ALA A 668 -13.87 2.46 -35.83
CA ALA A 668 -13.59 2.06 -37.22
C ALA A 668 -12.11 2.23 -37.59
N LYS A 669 -11.55 1.25 -38.32
CA LYS A 669 -10.23 1.36 -38.94
C LYS A 669 -10.15 2.63 -39.80
N GLY A 670 -9.11 3.43 -39.59
CA GLY A 670 -8.89 4.71 -40.26
C GLY A 670 -9.64 5.89 -39.65
N GLY A 671 -10.46 5.64 -38.62
CA GLY A 671 -11.23 6.67 -37.92
C GLY A 671 -10.39 7.47 -36.92
N ASN A 672 -10.89 8.67 -36.60
CA ASN A 672 -10.34 9.53 -35.55
C ASN A 672 -11.39 9.72 -34.47
N PHE A 673 -11.01 9.57 -33.20
CA PHE A 673 -11.94 9.63 -32.07
C PHE A 673 -11.39 10.47 -30.92
N ALA A 674 -12.24 11.29 -30.32
CA ALA A 674 -11.93 12.00 -29.08
C ALA A 674 -11.89 11.01 -27.92
N ILE A 675 -10.70 10.74 -27.40
CA ILE A 675 -10.52 9.88 -26.22
C ILE A 675 -10.69 10.69 -24.93
N VAL A 676 -10.35 11.98 -24.93
CA VAL A 676 -10.64 12.93 -23.85
C VAL A 676 -11.06 14.25 -24.46
N SER A 677 -12.12 14.88 -23.95
CA SER A 677 -12.54 16.22 -24.34
C SER A 677 -13.10 16.96 -23.14
N ASP A 678 -12.39 18.00 -22.72
CA ASP A 678 -12.72 18.87 -21.61
C ASP A 678 -12.58 20.33 -22.05
N GLU A 679 -12.89 21.29 -21.19
CA GLU A 679 -12.88 22.72 -21.53
C GLU A 679 -11.49 23.23 -21.98
N ASN A 680 -10.41 22.70 -21.40
CA ASN A 680 -9.03 23.15 -21.63
C ASN A 680 -8.10 22.09 -22.26
N LEU A 681 -8.61 20.88 -22.51
CA LEU A 681 -7.83 19.76 -23.02
C LEU A 681 -8.70 18.88 -23.93
N GLN A 682 -8.21 18.60 -25.14
CA GLN A 682 -8.74 17.55 -25.97
C GLN A 682 -7.63 16.63 -26.45
N ILE A 683 -7.87 15.33 -26.37
CA ILE A 683 -6.99 14.31 -26.94
C ILE A 683 -7.79 13.48 -27.93
N ASN A 684 -7.33 13.49 -29.17
CA ASN A 684 -7.85 12.64 -30.24
C ASN A 684 -6.88 11.50 -30.52
N ALA A 685 -7.41 10.35 -30.93
CA ALA A 685 -6.64 9.19 -31.35
C ALA A 685 -7.00 8.76 -32.78
N HIS A 686 -5.98 8.46 -33.58
CA HIS A 686 -6.12 7.85 -34.92
C HIS A 686 -5.99 6.33 -34.82
N PHE A 687 -6.99 5.61 -35.33
CA PHE A 687 -7.07 4.15 -35.24
C PHE A 687 -6.64 3.50 -36.56
N ILE A 688 -5.67 2.61 -36.51
CA ILE A 688 -5.35 1.67 -37.59
C ILE A 688 -5.96 0.31 -37.28
N GLY A 689 -6.01 -0.60 -38.26
CA GLY A 689 -6.65 -1.88 -38.01
C GLY A 689 -6.71 -2.85 -39.20
N THR A 690 -7.31 -4.01 -38.95
CA THR A 690 -7.64 -5.03 -39.94
C THR A 690 -9.02 -5.60 -39.68
N ARG A 691 -9.68 -6.08 -40.74
CA ARG A 691 -10.92 -6.87 -40.64
C ARG A 691 -10.68 -8.24 -41.27
N PRO A 692 -10.31 -9.25 -40.46
CA PRO A 692 -10.21 -10.61 -40.93
C PRO A 692 -11.52 -11.10 -41.56
N GLN A 693 -11.43 -11.96 -42.57
CA GLN A 693 -12.62 -12.54 -43.21
C GLN A 693 -13.50 -13.25 -42.17
N GLY A 694 -14.81 -12.97 -42.21
CA GLY A 694 -15.79 -13.55 -41.28
C GLY A 694 -15.98 -12.81 -39.95
N ARG A 695 -15.22 -11.72 -39.68
CA ARG A 695 -15.49 -10.84 -38.53
C ARG A 695 -16.43 -9.70 -38.88
N THR A 696 -17.29 -9.36 -37.93
CA THR A 696 -18.22 -8.21 -38.00
C THR A 696 -17.61 -6.90 -37.50
N ARG A 697 -16.42 -6.94 -36.89
CA ARG A 697 -15.73 -5.78 -36.29
C ARG A 697 -14.24 -5.79 -36.61
N ASP A 698 -13.65 -4.60 -36.66
CA ASP A 698 -12.23 -4.38 -36.87
C ASP A 698 -11.44 -4.73 -35.60
N PHE A 699 -10.26 -5.34 -35.77
CA PHE A 699 -9.20 -5.18 -34.78
C PHE A 699 -8.56 -3.82 -35.04
N THR A 700 -8.37 -3.04 -33.97
CA THR A 700 -7.77 -1.71 -34.11
C THR A 700 -6.71 -1.45 -33.06
N TRP A 701 -5.82 -0.51 -33.39
CA TRP A 701 -4.74 -0.02 -32.54
C TRP A 701 -4.60 1.49 -32.75
N VAL A 702 -4.10 2.20 -31.76
CA VAL A 702 -3.90 3.65 -31.87
C VAL A 702 -2.53 3.92 -32.48
N GLN A 703 -2.50 4.55 -33.65
CA GLN A 703 -1.25 4.89 -34.34
C GLN A 703 -0.76 6.31 -34.01
N ALA A 704 -1.68 7.23 -33.69
CA ALA A 704 -1.32 8.60 -33.35
C ALA A 704 -2.28 9.22 -32.33
N LEU A 705 -1.75 10.14 -31.53
CA LEU A 705 -2.47 10.96 -30.57
C LEU A 705 -2.24 12.43 -30.91
N SER A 706 -3.30 13.24 -30.87
CA SER A 706 -3.24 14.71 -30.96
C SER A 706 -3.77 15.32 -29.69
N VAL A 707 -2.89 15.98 -28.94
CA VAL A 707 -3.18 16.70 -27.69
C VAL A 707 -3.35 18.18 -28.01
N MET A 708 -4.56 18.68 -27.87
CA MET A 708 -4.94 20.07 -28.08
C MET A 708 -5.25 20.72 -26.74
N PHE A 709 -4.64 21.88 -26.49
CA PHE A 709 -4.84 22.67 -25.29
C PHE A 709 -4.46 24.11 -25.58
N ASP A 710 -5.10 25.05 -24.87
CA ASP A 710 -4.95 26.48 -25.17
C ASP A 710 -5.07 26.72 -26.70
N THR A 711 -4.06 27.30 -27.35
CA THR A 711 -4.00 27.47 -28.82
C THR A 711 -3.15 26.42 -29.54
N HIS A 712 -2.53 25.48 -28.82
CA HIS A 712 -1.50 24.58 -29.34
C HIS A 712 -2.02 23.18 -29.68
N THR A 713 -1.27 22.48 -30.53
CA THR A 713 -1.48 21.08 -30.89
C THR A 713 -0.15 20.34 -30.86
N LEU A 714 -0.06 19.31 -30.02
CA LEU A 714 1.05 18.36 -29.99
C LEU A 714 0.59 17.02 -30.55
N VAL A 715 1.25 16.51 -31.59
CA VAL A 715 0.95 15.19 -32.16
C VAL A 715 2.11 14.23 -31.90
N ILE A 716 1.77 13.03 -31.43
CA ILE A 716 2.69 11.92 -31.26
C ILE A 716 2.16 10.74 -32.07
N GLY A 717 2.99 10.12 -32.90
CA GLY A 717 2.56 9.03 -33.77
C GLY A 717 3.63 7.98 -34.03
N ALA A 718 3.20 6.82 -34.52
CA ALA A 718 4.05 5.73 -34.96
C ALA A 718 4.18 5.72 -36.51
N LYS A 719 5.42 5.71 -37.01
CA LYS A 719 5.73 5.52 -38.43
C LYS A 719 5.30 4.13 -38.86
N ARG A 720 4.70 4.06 -40.05
CA ARG A 720 4.49 2.79 -40.73
C ARG A 720 5.84 2.19 -41.10
N VAL A 721 6.13 0.99 -40.60
CA VAL A 721 7.40 0.28 -40.85
C VAL A 721 7.15 -1.11 -41.38
N ALA A 722 7.86 -1.49 -42.44
CA ALA A 722 7.69 -2.80 -43.08
C ALA A 722 8.29 -3.94 -42.23
N GLN A 723 9.44 -3.68 -41.62
CA GLN A 723 10.11 -4.59 -40.69
C GLN A 723 10.49 -3.81 -39.44
N TRP A 724 10.16 -4.37 -38.28
CA TRP A 724 10.52 -3.77 -37.00
C TRP A 724 12.02 -3.94 -36.70
N ASN A 725 12.64 -2.87 -36.23
CA ASN A 725 13.99 -2.86 -35.67
C ASN A 725 13.99 -1.99 -34.41
N ASP A 726 14.31 -2.58 -33.26
CA ASP A 726 14.29 -1.88 -31.97
C ASP A 726 15.30 -0.72 -31.89
N ASN A 727 16.29 -0.67 -32.79
CA ASN A 727 17.33 0.37 -32.83
C ASN A 727 17.04 1.48 -33.86
N ILE A 728 15.82 1.56 -34.39
CA ILE A 728 15.40 2.62 -35.32
C ILE A 728 14.14 3.26 -34.76
N ASP A 729 14.11 4.60 -34.74
CA ASP A 729 12.97 5.33 -34.21
C ASP A 729 11.78 5.33 -35.20
N ALA A 730 10.76 4.59 -34.83
CA ALA A 730 9.44 4.63 -35.42
C ALA A 730 8.54 5.69 -34.74
N LEU A 731 9.02 6.45 -33.76
CA LEU A 731 8.28 7.58 -33.20
C LEU A 731 8.31 8.79 -34.15
N THR A 732 7.22 9.55 -34.16
CA THR A 732 7.10 10.89 -34.76
C THR A 732 6.46 11.82 -33.76
N VAL A 733 6.94 13.06 -33.73
CA VAL A 733 6.40 14.12 -32.88
C VAL A 733 6.30 15.38 -33.72
N SER A 734 5.20 16.11 -33.61
CA SER A 734 5.08 17.47 -34.14
C SER A 734 4.40 18.42 -33.15
N TRP A 735 4.84 19.67 -33.16
CA TRP A 735 4.29 20.77 -32.37
C TRP A 735 3.79 21.86 -33.31
N ASP A 736 2.50 22.18 -33.24
CA ASP A 736 1.81 23.13 -34.10
C ASP A 736 2.03 22.91 -35.61
N GLY A 737 2.18 21.64 -36.00
CA GLY A 737 2.41 21.22 -37.39
C GLY A 737 3.89 21.11 -37.78
N GLU A 738 4.81 21.60 -36.95
CA GLU A 738 6.26 21.47 -37.18
C GLU A 738 6.83 20.19 -36.57
N SER A 739 7.66 19.47 -37.32
CA SER A 739 8.28 18.22 -36.85
C SER A 739 9.31 18.49 -35.77
N ILE A 740 9.20 17.79 -34.64
CA ILE A 740 10.19 17.82 -33.56
C ILE A 740 11.14 16.63 -33.72
N GLN A 741 12.44 16.90 -33.64
CA GLN A 741 13.45 15.86 -33.50
C GLN A 741 13.97 15.84 -32.06
N ILE A 742 13.72 14.73 -31.37
CA ILE A 742 14.31 14.46 -30.05
C ILE A 742 15.47 13.50 -30.29
N PRO A 743 16.71 13.83 -29.90
CA PRO A 743 17.85 12.91 -30.03
C PRO A 743 17.56 11.52 -29.44
N THR A 744 18.19 10.48 -30.00
CA THR A 744 18.02 9.07 -29.57
C THR A 744 18.97 8.68 -28.45
N GLU A 745 19.23 9.62 -27.54
CA GLU A 745 20.02 9.41 -26.33
C GLU A 745 19.03 9.35 -25.17
N GLY A 746 19.09 8.29 -24.35
CA GLY A 746 18.08 7.89 -23.36
C GLY A 746 17.72 8.86 -22.21
N GLU A 747 18.03 10.14 -22.34
CA GLU A 747 17.70 11.26 -21.43
C GLU A 747 17.46 12.58 -22.20
N ALA A 748 17.43 12.55 -23.53
CA ALA A 748 17.24 13.74 -24.35
C ALA A 748 15.83 14.31 -24.16
N GLU A 749 15.74 15.62 -24.02
CA GLU A 749 14.47 16.33 -23.88
C GLU A 749 14.29 17.42 -24.93
N TRP A 750 13.03 17.66 -25.27
CA TRP A 750 12.59 18.84 -25.98
C TRP A 750 11.62 19.61 -25.09
N ARG A 751 11.76 20.93 -25.05
CA ARG A 751 10.88 21.82 -24.30
C ARG A 751 10.27 22.84 -25.26
N ALA A 752 8.98 23.08 -25.13
CA ALA A 752 8.37 24.21 -25.81
C ALA A 752 8.92 25.52 -25.23
N ASP A 753 9.05 26.54 -26.07
CA ASP A 753 9.49 27.86 -25.65
C ASP A 753 8.49 28.46 -24.66
N SER A 754 8.93 28.68 -23.42
CA SER A 754 8.10 29.23 -22.34
C SER A 754 7.60 30.65 -22.60
N SER A 755 8.17 31.36 -23.58
CA SER A 755 7.66 32.67 -24.02
C SER A 755 6.43 32.57 -24.93
N LEU A 756 6.22 31.41 -25.56
CA LEU A 756 5.12 31.16 -26.51
C LEU A 756 3.99 30.34 -25.90
N THR A 757 4.22 29.68 -24.76
CA THR A 757 3.24 28.80 -24.12
C THR A 757 2.87 29.26 -22.72
N LYS A 758 1.58 29.21 -22.37
CA LYS A 758 1.10 29.47 -21.00
C LYS A 758 1.51 28.38 -20.00
N ARG A 759 1.98 27.24 -20.51
CA ARG A 759 2.28 26.02 -19.74
C ARG A 759 3.64 25.50 -20.13
N GLN A 760 4.35 24.93 -19.18
CA GLN A 760 5.54 24.16 -19.49
C GLN A 760 5.14 22.87 -20.22
N VAL A 761 5.73 22.65 -21.40
CA VAL A 761 5.57 21.43 -22.18
C VAL A 761 6.94 20.78 -22.35
N VAL A 762 7.04 19.52 -21.94
CA VAL A 762 8.29 18.75 -21.97
C VAL A 762 8.04 17.41 -22.63
N LEU A 763 8.90 17.04 -23.57
CA LEU A 763 8.99 15.71 -24.12
C LEU A 763 10.36 15.13 -23.79
N GLU A 764 10.39 14.05 -23.02
CA GLU A 764 11.59 13.40 -22.50
C GLU A 764 11.70 11.99 -23.09
N ARG A 765 12.87 11.60 -23.62
CA ARG A 765 13.13 10.19 -23.97
C ARG A 765 13.08 9.34 -22.72
N THR A 766 12.37 8.21 -22.81
CA THR A 766 12.33 7.21 -21.73
C THR A 766 13.07 5.93 -22.09
N ASP A 767 13.59 5.87 -23.31
CA ASP A 767 14.40 4.80 -23.90
C ASP A 767 15.16 5.43 -25.09
N ASP A 768 16.22 4.79 -25.58
CA ASP A 768 17.03 5.34 -26.70
C ASP A 768 16.17 5.53 -27.97
N TYR A 769 15.20 4.63 -28.19
CA TYR A 769 14.29 4.64 -29.33
C TYR A 769 12.84 4.38 -28.90
N ASN A 770 11.89 4.86 -29.69
CA ASN A 770 10.49 4.46 -29.67
C ASN A 770 9.72 4.77 -28.37
N SER A 771 10.31 5.45 -27.37
CA SER A 771 9.66 5.71 -26.08
C SER A 771 9.88 7.14 -25.60
N VAL A 772 8.80 7.83 -25.21
CA VAL A 772 8.82 9.19 -24.68
C VAL A 772 7.83 9.38 -23.55
N ARG A 773 8.15 10.29 -22.63
CA ARG A 773 7.21 10.89 -21.70
C ARG A 773 6.87 12.29 -22.20
N VAL A 774 5.59 12.61 -22.24
CA VAL A 774 5.08 13.95 -22.54
C VAL A 774 4.49 14.52 -21.26
N THR A 775 4.85 15.75 -20.92
CA THR A 775 4.26 16.50 -19.80
C THR A 775 3.73 17.82 -20.31
N VAL A 776 2.43 18.06 -20.12
CA VAL A 776 1.78 19.37 -20.31
C VAL A 776 1.33 19.84 -18.95
N ALA A 777 2.03 20.84 -18.40
CA ALA A 777 1.88 21.25 -17.02
C ALA A 777 0.42 21.60 -16.66
N GLY A 778 -0.06 20.93 -15.60
CA GLY A 778 -1.41 21.13 -15.06
C GLY A 778 -2.54 20.52 -15.89
N LEU A 779 -2.26 19.79 -16.98
CA LEU A 779 -3.28 19.12 -17.81
C LEU A 779 -3.08 17.60 -17.90
N VAL A 780 -1.95 17.15 -18.42
CA VAL A 780 -1.73 15.72 -18.67
C VAL A 780 -0.25 15.36 -18.69
N GLN A 781 0.07 14.20 -18.14
CA GLN A 781 1.32 13.48 -18.39
C GLN A 781 1.00 12.19 -19.14
N MET A 782 1.80 11.85 -20.15
CA MET A 782 1.64 10.65 -20.96
C MET A 782 2.95 9.90 -21.06
N ASP A 783 2.95 8.62 -20.70
CA ASP A 783 4.06 7.70 -21.04
C ASP A 783 3.67 6.95 -22.32
N ILE A 784 4.48 7.06 -23.38
CA ILE A 784 4.18 6.54 -24.71
C ILE A 784 5.31 5.62 -25.16
N LYS A 785 4.95 4.45 -25.72
CA LYS A 785 5.88 3.54 -26.38
C LYS A 785 5.31 3.05 -27.72
N VAL A 786 6.13 3.09 -28.77
CA VAL A 786 5.80 2.47 -30.06
C VAL A 786 6.11 0.97 -30.00
N LYS A 787 5.15 0.15 -30.43
CA LYS A 787 5.27 -1.31 -30.49
C LYS A 787 4.86 -1.85 -31.85
N PRO A 788 5.53 -2.88 -32.37
CA PRO A 788 5.07 -3.65 -33.52
C PRO A 788 4.08 -4.73 -33.08
N ILE A 789 3.35 -5.27 -34.05
CA ILE A 789 2.69 -6.57 -33.90
C ILE A 789 3.60 -7.63 -34.53
N GLY A 790 4.06 -8.56 -33.69
CA GLY A 790 4.99 -9.60 -34.12
C GLY A 790 4.31 -10.66 -35.00
N LYS A 791 5.07 -11.33 -35.88
CA LYS A 791 4.55 -12.45 -36.70
C LYS A 791 3.85 -13.52 -35.88
N LYS A 792 4.43 -13.87 -34.72
CA LYS A 792 3.86 -14.86 -33.81
C LYS A 792 2.52 -14.42 -33.26
N GLU A 793 2.40 -13.16 -32.84
CA GLU A 793 1.17 -12.58 -32.31
C GLU A 793 0.09 -12.52 -33.40
N ASN A 794 0.44 -12.01 -34.59
CA ASN A 794 -0.45 -11.99 -35.75
C ASN A 794 -1.03 -13.38 -36.08
N ILE A 795 -0.21 -14.44 -36.00
CA ILE A 795 -0.65 -15.83 -36.22
C ILE A 795 -1.58 -16.29 -35.09
N VAL A 796 -1.19 -16.09 -33.83
CA VAL A 796 -1.94 -16.56 -32.66
C VAL A 796 -3.33 -15.92 -32.59
N HIS A 797 -3.43 -14.62 -32.89
CA HIS A 797 -4.68 -13.88 -32.83
C HIS A 797 -5.43 -13.81 -34.18
N ASN A 798 -4.83 -14.36 -35.24
CA ASN A 798 -5.36 -14.32 -36.61
C ASN A 798 -5.75 -12.90 -37.05
N TYR A 799 -4.87 -11.92 -36.78
CA TYR A 799 -5.12 -10.51 -37.15
C TYR A 799 -5.09 -10.29 -38.67
N GLN A 800 -4.51 -11.22 -39.44
CA GLN A 800 -4.39 -11.14 -40.91
C GLN A 800 -3.70 -9.84 -41.36
N ILE A 801 -2.68 -9.43 -40.61
CA ILE A 801 -1.87 -8.27 -40.97
C ILE A 801 -1.14 -8.53 -42.30
N PRO A 802 -1.24 -7.61 -43.29
CA PRO A 802 -0.56 -7.74 -44.57
C PRO A 802 0.95 -7.90 -44.45
N ASN A 803 1.54 -8.67 -45.37
CA ASN A 803 2.99 -8.76 -45.50
C ASN A 803 3.60 -7.37 -45.81
N GLY A 804 4.71 -7.04 -45.17
CA GLY A 804 5.39 -5.75 -45.37
C GLY A 804 4.85 -4.60 -44.51
N ASP A 805 4.13 -4.91 -43.43
CA ASP A 805 3.71 -3.94 -42.42
C ASP A 805 3.80 -4.58 -41.03
N SER A 806 4.51 -3.92 -40.10
CA SER A 806 4.63 -4.38 -38.72
C SER A 806 3.53 -3.81 -37.81
N PHE A 807 2.61 -3.00 -38.34
CA PHE A 807 1.51 -2.38 -37.57
C PHE A 807 2.03 -1.68 -36.30
N ALA A 808 3.03 -0.82 -36.50
CA ALA A 808 3.55 -0.02 -35.41
C ALA A 808 2.46 0.89 -34.84
N HIS A 809 2.26 0.81 -33.53
CA HIS A 809 1.19 1.51 -32.80
C HIS A 809 1.70 1.98 -31.43
N LEU A 810 0.91 2.83 -30.78
CA LEU A 810 1.21 3.41 -29.48
C LEU A 810 0.58 2.58 -28.35
N GLU A 811 1.41 2.20 -27.40
CA GLU A 811 0.99 1.92 -26.02
C GLU A 811 1.13 3.22 -25.24
N THR A 812 0.10 3.62 -24.51
CA THR A 812 0.07 4.89 -23.79
C THR A 812 -0.54 4.74 -22.40
N GLN A 813 0.01 5.45 -21.43
CA GLN A 813 -0.60 5.64 -20.12
C GLN A 813 -0.78 7.13 -19.87
N PHE A 814 -2.02 7.54 -19.61
CA PHE A 814 -2.36 8.92 -19.28
C PHE A 814 -2.46 9.12 -17.76
N LYS A 815 -1.93 10.24 -17.28
CA LYS A 815 -2.21 10.80 -15.96
C LYS A 815 -2.74 12.21 -16.15
N PHE A 816 -4.02 12.42 -15.87
CA PHE A 816 -4.66 13.71 -16.03
C PHE A 816 -4.60 14.54 -14.75
N PHE A 817 -4.57 15.86 -14.91
CA PHE A 817 -4.59 16.83 -13.84
C PHE A 817 -5.74 17.80 -14.13
N ASN A 818 -6.54 18.11 -13.10
CA ASN A 818 -7.60 19.11 -13.17
C ASN A 818 -8.63 18.91 -14.30
N LEU A 819 -9.06 17.66 -14.56
CA LEU A 819 -10.24 17.44 -15.39
C LEU A 819 -11.48 18.01 -14.68
N SER A 820 -12.38 18.62 -15.43
CA SER A 820 -13.67 19.10 -14.95
C SER A 820 -14.63 17.93 -14.70
N ASP A 821 -15.64 18.17 -13.86
CA ASP A 821 -16.72 17.21 -13.62
C ASP A 821 -17.55 16.91 -14.89
N SER A 822 -17.35 17.72 -15.94
CA SER A 822 -18.07 17.62 -17.20
C SER A 822 -17.29 16.94 -18.32
N VAL A 823 -16.07 16.45 -18.06
CA VAL A 823 -15.18 15.82 -19.05
C VAL A 823 -15.87 14.71 -19.85
N GLU A 824 -15.67 14.72 -21.16
CA GLU A 824 -16.22 13.75 -22.12
C GLU A 824 -15.09 13.02 -22.87
N GLY A 825 -15.46 12.15 -23.81
CA GLY A 825 -14.55 11.33 -24.60
C GLY A 825 -14.61 9.87 -24.21
N VAL A 826 -14.09 8.98 -25.06
CA VAL A 826 -14.11 7.52 -24.83
C VAL A 826 -13.54 7.15 -23.46
N LEU A 827 -12.37 7.71 -23.12
CA LEU A 827 -11.70 7.55 -21.83
C LEU A 827 -12.12 8.65 -20.84
N GLY A 828 -12.21 9.91 -21.27
CA GLY A 828 -12.46 11.06 -20.40
C GLY A 828 -13.76 10.94 -19.60
N GLN A 829 -14.84 10.43 -20.20
CA GLN A 829 -16.12 10.23 -19.50
C GLN A 829 -16.01 9.38 -18.22
N THR A 830 -15.01 8.49 -18.14
CA THR A 830 -14.78 7.59 -17.01
C THR A 830 -14.19 8.29 -15.79
N TYR A 831 -13.73 9.53 -15.94
CA TYR A 831 -13.21 10.37 -14.85
C TYR A 831 -14.28 11.26 -14.21
N ARG A 832 -15.50 11.30 -14.75
CA ARG A 832 -16.57 12.14 -14.20
C ARG A 832 -17.05 11.63 -12.84
N PRO A 833 -17.35 12.54 -11.88
CA PRO A 833 -18.02 12.17 -10.65
C PRO A 833 -19.36 11.49 -10.94
N GLY A 834 -19.61 10.35 -10.29
CA GLY A 834 -20.85 9.60 -10.46
C GLY A 834 -20.99 8.89 -11.81
N TYR A 835 -19.95 8.84 -12.65
CA TYR A 835 -19.96 8.00 -13.85
C TYR A 835 -20.14 6.52 -13.44
N VAL A 836 -21.08 5.86 -14.11
CA VAL A 836 -21.31 4.42 -13.96
C VAL A 836 -21.02 3.77 -15.30
N SER A 837 -19.97 2.95 -15.34
CA SER A 837 -19.57 2.27 -16.56
C SER A 837 -20.70 1.36 -17.07
N PRO A 838 -21.15 1.52 -18.33
CA PRO A 838 -22.19 0.67 -18.91
C PRO A 838 -21.65 -0.72 -19.29
N VAL A 839 -20.34 -0.92 -19.25
CA VAL A 839 -19.69 -2.17 -19.65
C VAL A 839 -19.85 -3.23 -18.56
N LYS A 840 -20.05 -4.48 -18.96
CA LYS A 840 -20.24 -5.59 -18.02
C LYS A 840 -18.89 -6.06 -17.46
N VAL A 841 -18.55 -5.65 -16.25
CA VAL A 841 -17.31 -6.06 -15.57
C VAL A 841 -17.25 -7.58 -15.40
N GLY A 842 -16.11 -8.19 -15.74
CA GLY A 842 -15.87 -9.63 -15.61
C GLY A 842 -16.23 -10.49 -16.83
N VAL A 843 -16.69 -9.89 -17.94
CA VAL A 843 -16.76 -10.61 -19.23
C VAL A 843 -15.44 -10.51 -19.98
N PRO A 844 -15.06 -11.52 -20.79
CA PRO A 844 -13.97 -11.37 -21.73
C PRO A 844 -14.24 -10.24 -22.72
N MET A 845 -13.29 -9.31 -22.87
CA MET A 845 -13.37 -8.14 -23.77
C MET A 845 -14.66 -7.30 -23.62
N PRO A 846 -14.87 -6.64 -22.47
CA PRO A 846 -16.03 -5.76 -22.28
C PRO A 846 -15.94 -4.56 -23.22
N MET A 847 -16.89 -4.45 -24.15
CA MET A 847 -16.87 -3.43 -25.20
C MET A 847 -17.56 -2.15 -24.75
N MET A 848 -16.89 -1.00 -24.94
CA MET A 848 -17.47 0.32 -24.79
C MET A 848 -17.90 0.85 -26.17
N GLY A 849 -19.12 1.40 -26.24
CA GLY A 849 -19.61 2.10 -27.44
C GLY A 849 -19.19 3.57 -27.46
N GLY A 850 -19.89 4.38 -28.26
CA GLY A 850 -19.64 5.83 -28.35
C GLY A 850 -18.92 6.26 -29.63
N GLU A 851 -18.83 5.39 -30.63
CA GLU A 851 -18.28 5.73 -31.94
C GLU A 851 -19.00 6.96 -32.55
N ASP A 852 -20.33 6.96 -32.56
CA ASP A 852 -21.17 8.06 -33.04
C ASP A 852 -21.07 9.34 -32.19
N LYS A 853 -20.60 9.22 -30.95
CA LYS A 853 -20.49 10.34 -29.99
C LYS A 853 -19.17 11.07 -30.11
N TYR A 854 -18.09 10.31 -30.32
CA TYR A 854 -16.73 10.81 -30.19
C TYR A 854 -15.96 10.79 -31.51
N GLN A 855 -16.57 10.39 -32.62
CA GLN A 855 -15.94 10.51 -33.93
C GLN A 855 -15.63 11.98 -34.26
N THR A 856 -14.39 12.23 -34.65
CA THR A 856 -13.90 13.53 -35.10
C THR A 856 -13.63 13.47 -36.60
N THR A 857 -13.76 14.61 -37.29
CA THR A 857 -13.55 14.69 -38.75
C THR A 857 -12.09 14.50 -39.16
N SER A 858 -11.15 14.80 -38.26
CA SER A 858 -9.72 14.57 -38.44
C SER A 858 -9.04 14.45 -37.07
N LEU A 859 -7.80 13.96 -37.06
CA LEU A 859 -6.99 13.88 -35.85
C LEU A 859 -6.84 15.26 -35.15
N TYR A 860 -6.83 16.35 -35.91
CA TYR A 860 -6.66 17.73 -35.42
C TYR A 860 -7.97 18.46 -35.12
N SER A 861 -9.13 17.83 -35.38
CA SER A 861 -10.41 18.49 -35.21
C SER A 861 -10.85 18.49 -33.74
N PRO A 862 -11.18 19.64 -33.14
CA PRO A 862 -11.79 19.66 -31.82
C PRO A 862 -13.27 19.22 -31.85
N LEU A 863 -13.87 19.12 -33.04
CA LEU A 863 -15.31 18.91 -33.20
C LEU A 863 -15.67 17.43 -33.19
N CYS A 864 -16.53 17.06 -32.24
CA CYS A 864 -17.34 15.84 -32.22
C CYS A 864 -18.68 16.12 -31.51
N LYS A 865 -19.63 15.19 -31.59
CA LYS A 865 -21.01 15.37 -31.09
C LYS A 865 -21.08 15.70 -29.58
N PHE A 866 -20.14 15.19 -28.79
CA PHE A 866 -20.06 15.39 -27.34
C PHE A 866 -18.77 16.09 -26.90
N CYS A 867 -17.97 16.60 -27.85
CA CYS A 867 -16.73 17.29 -27.51
C CYS A 867 -17.03 18.64 -26.85
N ARG A 868 -16.22 18.98 -25.85
CA ARG A 868 -16.40 20.18 -25.03
C ARG A 868 -15.34 21.24 -25.26
N PHE A 869 -14.18 20.83 -25.75
CA PHE A 869 -13.06 21.72 -25.97
C PHE A 869 -13.40 22.77 -27.04
N GLN A 870 -13.15 24.03 -26.70
CA GLN A 870 -13.25 25.14 -27.63
C GLN A 870 -11.87 25.78 -27.72
N ARG A 871 -11.29 25.78 -28.93
CA ARG A 871 -10.02 26.45 -29.17
C ARG A 871 -10.27 27.97 -29.02
N PRO A 872 -9.57 28.67 -28.11
CA PRO A 872 -9.65 30.12 -28.00
C PRO A 872 -9.26 30.76 -29.33
N SER A 873 -10.02 31.77 -29.78
CA SER A 873 -9.67 32.48 -31.01
C SER A 873 -8.48 33.42 -30.75
N MET A 874 -7.54 33.52 -31.71
CA MET A 874 -6.44 34.51 -31.67
C MET A 874 -6.94 35.97 -31.53
N PHE A 875 -8.22 36.23 -31.80
CA PHE A 875 -8.82 37.57 -31.76
C PHE A 875 -9.39 37.96 -30.39
N GLU A 876 -9.65 37.02 -29.47
CA GLU A 876 -10.15 37.34 -28.13
C GLU A 876 -9.06 37.89 -27.19
N GLU A 877 -7.78 37.66 -27.48
CA GLU A 877 -6.67 38.20 -26.68
C GLU A 877 -6.33 39.67 -27.01
N VAL A 878 -6.75 40.18 -28.18
CA VAL A 878 -6.56 41.60 -28.53
C VAL A 878 -7.64 42.49 -27.89
N ALA A 879 -8.80 41.92 -27.50
CA ALA A 879 -9.90 42.67 -26.89
C ALA A 879 -9.73 42.92 -25.37
N LYS A 880 -8.60 42.52 -24.77
CA LYS A 880 -8.29 42.74 -23.34
C LYS A 880 -7.08 43.64 -23.08
N PHE A 881 -6.64 44.42 -24.07
CA PHE A 881 -5.69 45.53 -23.88
C PHE A 881 -6.34 46.88 -24.20
#